data_AF-A0A7C3IRJ5-F1
#
_entry.id   AF-A0A7C3IRJ5-F1
#
_cell.length_a   1.000
_cell.length_b   1.000
_cell.length_c   1.000
_cell.angle_alpha   90.00
_cell.angle_beta   90.00
_cell.angle_gamma   90.00
#
_symmetry.space_group_name_H-M   'P 1'
#
loop_
_entity.id
_entity.type
_entity.pdbx_description
1 polymer ?
#
loop_
_entity_poly.entity_id
_entity_poly.type
_entity_poly.pdbx_seq_one_letter_code
_entity_poly.pdbx_strand_id
1 'polypeptide(L)'
;MPAWICPRPSGRSASAHWSLPLTSQSECRRVALLLALFALVASAAEPKDPWGVKGQVPLKLEALFDNDAIADAQRRSDGNFDCPDHAADIPGSVFPAENLPATGSKFSFDNVSFLFPSKERGDFNNVSCNGQRIEVPPGRYKALHVVGTSENGSFRDRLSLAYKEGPAEADLALKDWCQKPTEGDRVAFEAPCRYTWSSEKRTMVREEVQPRLWLQRIALDPQKTLEAIALPYNRRMHVFAATLEAVDWTEEQAAYAREAAEHYAALDRRTPASTDNVLRQFAALGDQIDQRLAAGGPLTRQLGWLRTQVAQWQHRLGDVYSFFGAATQATRAFQGLSNDFRALVAGNDPFRDRRGTILRSYRSEVDGSLQSYSLGVPGDYKADKPFPLLVTLHGHGWYAPFQGHPARVDNGVLTLAPHGRGSQDYMLLAEDDVLAAIGDVLRDYWVDLDRIVVEGHSMGGTGSWHLGVHYPDRFAAIAPVCGNADRRAWDAWKPQRRRVRYEMPPRFAELRHWLLDSVEPVAYAGNLLNLPALAAHGAQDDVVPSANSRNMAEAAAKLGCPVQYHEFPNVRHWGFPNDFYTKRWDWMMAQRREPAPERVRYRTARLRHDGAYWVRIERFAEPLKFAEIDARHLGDGRFEITTSNIAAFSLPNLPQVADLREVRVDGQQVRVRAGEGTFVRSRRGHWSAEALPRGLAKRQGLEGPVADAFLGSFLLVRGTTSPDPWEREVIAREVEAKARDWDRLYHCRPRVKDDSAVTEADIAQHHLILYGGPAANALAARVAPKLPINLPQVANLREVRVGNKTFAGDDVGVKLCYPNPLNPERYVVILAGLSPAALDQINNRFGNWFGWGPYDNYDWFDYGVYDARTVSPETFLCVGFFDMAWELDERYQFLGDEAARAATQPQRVPALRALPGPPPDEVFLSDLMPSLVDQHKGLVGFDRSHQGNPLTVGLVGGASAPRDPRGPETARPRRGLGVRAPSKIEYQLDGQYAFFRATVGIDLEDDLEATPARDRGERVQFVVHGDGKRLYSSEWLKWNSKPVAVEVDIQGVRTLLLEADCSASRWLVGSAAWAEARVSRKRP
;
A
#
# COMPACT_ATOMS: atom_id res chain seq x y z
N MET A 1 -17.07 -28.76 40.74
CA MET A 1 -18.20 -29.44 41.41
C MET A 1 -18.11 -29.18 42.92
N PRO A 2 -19.22 -29.23 43.68
CA PRO A 2 -20.65 -29.12 43.28
C PRO A 2 -21.00 -27.60 43.18
N ALA A 3 -22.13 -26.99 43.54
CA ALA A 3 -23.59 -27.29 43.53
C ALA A 3 -24.27 -25.93 43.14
N TRP A 4 -25.35 -25.79 42.36
CA TRP A 4 -26.69 -26.42 42.28
C TRP A 4 -27.81 -25.76 43.12
N ILE A 5 -28.53 -24.83 42.45
CA ILE A 5 -30.02 -24.67 42.39
C ILE A 5 -30.82 -23.86 43.46
N CYS A 6 -31.39 -22.73 42.97
CA CYS A 6 -32.70 -22.08 43.31
C CYS A 6 -32.98 -21.50 44.73
N PRO A 7 -34.06 -20.68 44.94
CA PRO A 7 -35.16 -20.31 44.01
C PRO A 7 -35.49 -18.79 43.86
N ARG A 8 -36.48 -18.48 43.00
CA ARG A 8 -37.33 -17.25 42.98
C ARG A 8 -38.63 -17.52 43.80
N PRO A 9 -39.63 -16.61 44.03
CA PRO A 9 -39.89 -15.29 43.41
C PRO A 9 -40.39 -14.19 44.41
N SER A 10 -41.13 -13.20 43.86
CA SER A 10 -41.85 -12.06 44.50
C SER A 10 -41.02 -10.82 44.86
N GLY A 11 -41.53 -9.59 44.70
CA GLY A 11 -42.76 -9.18 43.98
C GLY A 11 -43.09 -7.68 44.13
N ARG A 12 -43.84 -7.12 43.16
CA ARG A 12 -44.50 -5.78 43.16
C ARG A 12 -43.58 -4.55 43.36
N SER A 13 -43.20 -3.83 42.30
CA SER A 13 -43.99 -2.82 41.54
C SER A 13 -43.98 -1.41 42.15
N ALA A 14 -43.31 -0.48 41.47
CA ALA A 14 -43.49 0.96 41.61
C ALA A 14 -43.52 1.59 40.20
N SER A 15 -44.53 2.40 39.92
CA SER A 15 -44.78 3.01 38.61
C SER A 15 -44.24 4.44 38.54
N ALA A 16 -43.51 4.78 37.48
CA ALA A 16 -43.15 6.16 37.15
C ALA A 16 -43.97 6.63 35.93
N HIS A 17 -44.59 7.81 36.03
CA HIS A 17 -45.42 8.37 34.96
C HIS A 17 -44.58 8.97 33.84
N TRP A 18 -44.96 8.70 32.58
CA TRP A 18 -44.77 9.63 31.48
C TRP A 18 -46.06 9.72 30.65
N SER A 19 -46.61 10.92 30.56
CA SER A 19 -47.86 11.22 29.86
C SER A 19 -47.57 12.12 28.66
N LEU A 20 -47.95 11.68 27.46
CA LEU A 20 -47.98 12.51 26.25
C LEU A 20 -49.35 12.36 25.55
N PRO A 21 -49.90 13.43 24.95
CA PRO A 21 -51.29 13.46 24.49
C PRO A 21 -51.49 12.85 23.10
N LEU A 22 -52.62 12.16 22.93
CA LEU A 22 -53.15 11.75 21.63
C LEU A 22 -54.10 12.81 21.06
N THR A 23 -53.83 13.32 19.86
CA THR A 23 -54.88 13.71 18.89
C THR A 23 -54.34 13.78 17.46
N SER A 24 -54.65 12.78 16.63
CA SER A 24 -54.93 13.01 15.20
C SER A 24 -55.91 11.95 14.69
N GLN A 25 -56.87 12.33 13.84
CA GLN A 25 -57.96 11.44 13.41
C GLN A 25 -57.54 10.41 12.34
N SER A 26 -56.25 10.34 11.99
CA SER A 26 -55.76 9.49 10.90
C SER A 26 -55.68 8.00 11.27
N GLU A 27 -55.30 7.68 12.51
CA GLU A 27 -55.02 6.29 12.93
C GLU A 27 -56.28 5.45 13.12
N CYS A 28 -57.37 6.05 13.63
CA CYS A 28 -58.66 5.38 13.80
C CYS A 28 -59.22 4.83 12.46
N ARG A 29 -58.92 5.49 11.33
CA ARG A 29 -59.31 4.99 9.99
C ARG A 29 -58.47 3.80 9.53
N ARG A 30 -57.21 3.67 9.95
CA ARG A 30 -56.37 2.50 9.62
C ARG A 30 -56.82 1.25 10.38
N VAL A 31 -57.13 1.37 11.67
CA VAL A 31 -57.61 0.25 12.49
C VAL A 31 -58.99 -0.23 12.01
N ALA A 32 -59.90 0.69 11.66
CA ALA A 32 -61.21 0.33 11.11
C ALA A 32 -61.12 -0.42 9.77
N LEU A 33 -60.18 -0.05 8.88
CA LEU A 33 -59.98 -0.72 7.60
C LEU A 33 -59.39 -2.13 7.76
N LEU A 34 -58.45 -2.30 8.70
CA LEU A 34 -57.87 -3.60 9.06
C LEU A 34 -58.91 -4.57 9.64
N LEU A 35 -59.80 -4.09 10.51
CA LEU A 35 -60.87 -4.92 11.08
C LEU A 35 -61.97 -5.25 10.05
N ALA A 36 -62.24 -4.36 9.09
CA ALA A 36 -63.18 -4.62 8.01
C ALA A 36 -62.69 -5.71 7.02
N LEU A 37 -61.38 -5.77 6.75
CA LEU A 37 -60.80 -6.83 5.89
C LEU A 37 -60.91 -8.24 6.51
N PHE A 38 -60.90 -8.35 7.84
CA PHE A 38 -60.96 -9.63 8.54
C PHE A 38 -62.34 -10.30 8.56
N ALA A 39 -63.40 -9.61 8.14
CA ALA A 39 -64.79 -10.05 8.30
C ALA A 39 -65.45 -10.64 7.03
N LEU A 40 -64.72 -10.76 5.91
CA LEU A 40 -65.34 -11.08 4.61
C LEU A 40 -64.60 -12.11 3.73
N VAL A 41 -63.83 -13.03 4.33
CA VAL A 41 -63.43 -14.30 3.67
C VAL A 41 -63.70 -15.48 4.60
N ALA A 42 -64.99 -15.80 4.75
CA ALA A 42 -65.47 -17.00 5.44
C ALA A 42 -66.46 -17.77 4.55
N SER A 43 -65.97 -18.19 3.37
CA SER A 43 -66.65 -19.15 2.49
C SER A 43 -65.68 -20.28 2.18
N ALA A 44 -66.16 -21.53 2.27
CA ALA A 44 -65.28 -22.68 2.42
C ALA A 44 -64.58 -23.10 1.13
N ALA A 45 -63.28 -22.85 1.08
CA ALA A 45 -62.30 -23.85 0.67
C ALA A 45 -61.22 -23.91 1.75
N GLU A 46 -60.75 -25.11 2.11
CA GLU A 46 -59.54 -25.22 2.91
C GLU A 46 -58.38 -24.59 2.13
N PRO A 47 -57.46 -23.85 2.79
CA PRO A 47 -56.23 -23.44 2.14
C PRO A 47 -55.45 -24.71 1.77
N LYS A 48 -55.43 -25.04 0.47
CA LYS A 48 -54.64 -26.18 -0.04
C LYS A 48 -53.21 -26.02 0.46
N ASP A 49 -52.74 -27.00 1.23
CA ASP A 49 -51.38 -27.02 1.76
C ASP A 49 -50.38 -26.76 0.61
N PRO A 50 -49.65 -25.62 0.63
CA PRO A 50 -48.80 -25.22 -0.50
C PRO A 50 -47.64 -26.18 -0.71
N TRP A 51 -47.23 -26.91 0.35
CA TRP A 51 -46.29 -28.00 0.24
C TRP A 51 -47.01 -29.31 -0.10
N GLY A 52 -48.03 -29.68 0.67
CA GLY A 52 -49.05 -30.67 0.31
C GLY A 52 -48.59 -32.12 0.14
N VAL A 53 -47.37 -32.47 0.56
CA VAL A 53 -46.86 -33.86 0.55
C VAL A 53 -46.54 -34.32 1.96
N LYS A 54 -47.49 -35.06 2.54
CA LYS A 54 -47.37 -35.65 3.87
C LYS A 54 -46.14 -36.56 3.96
N GLY A 55 -45.24 -36.28 4.91
CA GLY A 55 -44.03 -37.08 5.14
C GLY A 55 -42.75 -36.55 4.49
N GLN A 56 -42.77 -35.36 3.88
CA GLN A 56 -41.58 -34.75 3.25
C GLN A 56 -41.32 -33.33 3.78
N VAL A 57 -40.07 -32.99 4.07
CA VAL A 57 -39.67 -31.67 4.61
C VAL A 57 -38.59 -31.05 3.71
N PRO A 58 -38.89 -29.98 2.93
CA PRO A 58 -37.92 -29.34 2.06
C PRO A 58 -36.98 -28.45 2.88
N LEU A 59 -35.68 -28.51 2.60
CA LEU A 59 -34.68 -27.77 3.37
C LEU A 59 -34.55 -26.33 2.87
N LYS A 60 -34.52 -25.36 3.79
CA LYS A 60 -34.32 -23.95 3.47
C LYS A 60 -32.83 -23.68 3.20
N LEU A 61 -32.43 -23.78 1.93
CA LEU A 61 -31.02 -23.59 1.51
C LEU A 61 -30.69 -22.16 1.10
N GLU A 62 -31.67 -21.28 0.90
CA GLU A 62 -31.46 -19.96 0.29
C GLU A 62 -30.48 -19.06 1.06
N ALA A 63 -30.51 -19.08 2.39
CA ALA A 63 -29.55 -18.34 3.23
C ALA A 63 -28.11 -18.91 3.18
N LEU A 64 -27.89 -20.01 2.45
CA LEU A 64 -26.61 -20.69 2.25
C LEU A 64 -26.18 -20.70 0.77
N PHE A 65 -27.00 -20.22 -0.17
CA PHE A 65 -26.61 -20.14 -1.58
C PHE A 65 -25.49 -19.10 -1.73
N ASP A 66 -24.33 -19.54 -2.22
CA ASP A 66 -23.11 -18.77 -2.38
C ASP A 66 -22.49 -18.88 -3.79
N ASN A 67 -23.17 -19.63 -4.68
CA ASN A 67 -22.85 -19.73 -6.09
C ASN A 67 -24.08 -19.38 -6.97
N ASP A 68 -23.79 -18.89 -8.18
CA ASP A 68 -24.77 -18.47 -9.18
C ASP A 68 -24.53 -19.28 -10.47
N ALA A 69 -25.36 -20.29 -10.71
CA ALA A 69 -25.14 -21.29 -11.75
C ALA A 69 -26.06 -21.17 -12.97
N ILE A 70 -26.95 -20.17 -13.02
CA ILE A 70 -28.12 -20.15 -13.90
C ILE A 70 -28.24 -18.79 -14.62
N ALA A 71 -28.12 -18.78 -15.95
CA ALA A 71 -28.26 -17.57 -16.75
C ALA A 71 -29.28 -17.73 -17.87
N ASP A 72 -29.98 -16.64 -18.23
CA ASP A 72 -30.95 -16.65 -19.34
C ASP A 72 -30.33 -16.37 -20.71
N ALA A 73 -31.04 -16.79 -21.77
CA ALA A 73 -30.63 -16.62 -23.17
C ALA A 73 -30.21 -15.19 -23.59
N GLN A 74 -30.71 -14.13 -22.94
CA GLN A 74 -30.38 -12.73 -23.23
C GLN A 74 -29.10 -12.27 -22.52
N ARG A 75 -28.77 -12.86 -21.38
CA ARG A 75 -27.61 -12.51 -20.54
C ARG A 75 -26.84 -13.74 -20.09
N ARG A 76 -26.29 -14.48 -21.06
CA ARG A 76 -25.54 -15.73 -20.84
C ARG A 76 -24.31 -15.63 -19.93
N SER A 77 -23.85 -14.41 -19.59
CA SER A 77 -22.74 -14.13 -18.67
C SER A 77 -23.20 -13.76 -17.25
N ASP A 78 -24.49 -13.85 -16.96
CA ASP A 78 -25.11 -13.54 -15.67
C ASP A 78 -25.06 -14.80 -14.78
N GLY A 79 -23.83 -15.21 -14.41
CA GLY A 79 -23.54 -16.40 -13.60
C GLY A 79 -22.18 -17.04 -13.89
N ASN A 80 -21.81 -18.04 -13.08
CA ASN A 80 -20.61 -18.86 -13.19
C ASN A 80 -20.79 -20.16 -12.35
N PHE A 81 -20.95 -21.32 -13.00
CA PHE A 81 -21.08 -22.63 -12.34
C PHE A 81 -19.75 -23.40 -12.21
N ASP A 82 -18.92 -23.43 -13.26
CA ASP A 82 -17.76 -24.34 -13.37
C ASP A 82 -16.38 -23.67 -13.24
N CYS A 83 -16.35 -22.41 -12.82
CA CYS A 83 -15.16 -21.55 -12.80
C CYS A 83 -15.15 -20.48 -11.67
N PRO A 84 -15.75 -20.68 -10.47
CA PRO A 84 -16.02 -19.59 -9.51
C PRO A 84 -14.79 -18.96 -8.85
N ASP A 85 -13.68 -19.70 -8.70
CA ASP A 85 -12.43 -19.21 -8.07
C ASP A 85 -11.47 -18.52 -9.09
N HIS A 86 -11.84 -18.40 -10.36
CA HIS A 86 -11.01 -17.71 -11.37
C HIS A 86 -11.17 -16.17 -11.34
N ALA A 87 -10.13 -15.46 -11.76
CA ALA A 87 -10.10 -14.00 -11.80
C ALA A 87 -11.22 -13.43 -12.70
N ALA A 88 -11.69 -12.22 -12.37
CA ALA A 88 -12.95 -11.62 -12.84
C ALA A 88 -13.07 -11.31 -14.36
N ASP A 89 -12.11 -11.75 -15.17
CA ASP A 89 -11.99 -11.44 -16.59
C ASP A 89 -12.46 -12.58 -17.51
N ILE A 90 -12.79 -13.77 -16.97
CA ILE A 90 -13.27 -14.94 -17.72
C ILE A 90 -14.63 -15.40 -17.15
N PRO A 91 -15.73 -15.28 -17.91
CA PRO A 91 -17.01 -15.90 -17.54
C PRO A 91 -16.92 -17.42 -17.53
N GLY A 92 -17.41 -18.06 -16.46
CA GLY A 92 -17.61 -19.51 -16.43
C GLY A 92 -18.86 -19.95 -17.18
N SER A 93 -19.02 -21.26 -17.34
CA SER A 93 -20.22 -21.87 -17.92
C SER A 93 -21.39 -21.87 -16.95
N VAL A 94 -22.63 -21.97 -17.44
CA VAL A 94 -23.87 -21.94 -16.64
C VAL A 94 -24.99 -22.77 -17.28
N PHE A 95 -25.96 -23.17 -16.47
CA PHE A 95 -27.22 -23.75 -16.92
C PHE A 95 -28.11 -22.68 -17.59
N PRO A 96 -28.85 -23.01 -18.66
CA PRO A 96 -29.84 -22.13 -19.27
C PRO A 96 -31.11 -22.03 -18.40
N ALA A 97 -31.43 -20.83 -17.93
CA ALA A 97 -32.56 -20.54 -17.04
C ALA A 97 -33.91 -20.99 -17.63
N GLU A 98 -34.08 -20.85 -18.95
CA GLU A 98 -35.27 -21.27 -19.71
C GLU A 98 -35.51 -22.79 -19.78
N ASN A 99 -34.59 -23.63 -19.30
CA ASN A 99 -34.77 -25.08 -19.23
C ASN A 99 -34.86 -25.64 -17.81
N LEU A 100 -34.99 -24.77 -16.81
CA LEU A 100 -35.12 -25.12 -15.39
C LEU A 100 -36.51 -24.74 -14.85
N PRO A 101 -36.93 -25.26 -13.68
CA PRO A 101 -38.16 -24.82 -13.03
C PRO A 101 -38.19 -23.31 -12.74
N ALA A 102 -39.38 -22.76 -12.56
CA ALA A 102 -39.54 -21.35 -12.21
C ALA A 102 -38.98 -21.03 -10.81
N THR A 103 -38.61 -19.76 -10.61
CA THR A 103 -38.13 -19.21 -9.33
C THR A 103 -39.03 -19.62 -8.17
N GLY A 104 -38.45 -20.27 -7.15
CA GLY A 104 -39.17 -20.68 -5.95
C GLY A 104 -40.20 -21.80 -6.15
N SER A 105 -40.31 -22.37 -7.35
CA SER A 105 -41.39 -23.32 -7.68
C SER A 105 -41.16 -24.70 -7.07
N LYS A 106 -42.26 -25.37 -6.73
CA LYS A 106 -42.25 -26.78 -6.33
C LYS A 106 -42.14 -27.67 -7.56
N PHE A 107 -41.15 -28.55 -7.58
CA PHE A 107 -41.05 -29.65 -8.54
C PHE A 107 -41.11 -31.00 -7.82
N SER A 108 -41.27 -32.10 -8.58
CA SER A 108 -41.31 -33.45 -8.03
C SER A 108 -40.64 -34.46 -8.96
N PHE A 109 -39.85 -35.36 -8.38
CA PHE A 109 -39.15 -36.43 -9.10
C PHE A 109 -39.18 -37.70 -8.24
N ASP A 110 -39.65 -38.81 -8.81
CA ASP A 110 -39.79 -40.10 -8.10
C ASP A 110 -40.52 -39.98 -6.75
N ASN A 111 -41.71 -39.38 -6.79
CA ASN A 111 -42.58 -39.13 -5.64
C ASN A 111 -42.00 -38.21 -4.54
N VAL A 112 -40.78 -37.69 -4.68
CA VAL A 112 -40.20 -36.69 -3.77
C VAL A 112 -40.34 -35.30 -4.37
N SER A 113 -40.89 -34.38 -3.58
CA SER A 113 -40.99 -32.96 -3.92
C SER A 113 -39.78 -32.19 -3.46
N PHE A 114 -39.50 -31.07 -4.13
CA PHE A 114 -38.41 -30.15 -3.81
C PHE A 114 -38.87 -28.71 -4.11
N LEU A 115 -38.19 -27.72 -3.51
CA LEU A 115 -38.32 -26.30 -3.87
C LEU A 115 -37.12 -25.93 -4.76
N PHE A 116 -37.37 -25.37 -5.94
CA PHE A 116 -36.31 -24.89 -6.82
C PHE A 116 -35.80 -23.50 -6.36
N PRO A 117 -34.50 -23.20 -6.45
CA PRO A 117 -33.94 -21.87 -6.15
C PRO A 117 -34.56 -20.73 -6.97
N SER A 118 -34.09 -19.51 -6.71
CA SER A 118 -34.25 -18.42 -7.67
C SER A 118 -33.50 -18.74 -8.96
N LYS A 119 -34.00 -18.21 -10.08
CA LYS A 119 -33.32 -18.12 -11.37
C LYS A 119 -33.42 -16.70 -11.93
N GLU A 120 -33.53 -15.71 -11.03
CA GLU A 120 -33.51 -14.29 -11.36
C GLU A 120 -32.07 -13.74 -11.37
N ARG A 121 -31.88 -12.63 -12.08
CA ARG A 121 -30.57 -12.18 -12.55
C ARG A 121 -29.61 -11.79 -11.41
N GLY A 122 -28.56 -12.60 -11.26
CA GLY A 122 -27.52 -12.42 -10.24
C GLY A 122 -27.91 -12.87 -8.83
N ASP A 123 -29.04 -13.55 -8.66
CA ASP A 123 -29.38 -14.24 -7.42
C ASP A 123 -28.52 -15.50 -7.27
N PHE A 124 -27.98 -15.74 -6.07
CA PHE A 124 -27.39 -17.03 -5.76
C PHE A 124 -28.44 -18.14 -5.73
N ASN A 125 -28.11 -19.27 -6.32
CA ASN A 125 -29.07 -20.33 -6.65
C ASN A 125 -28.55 -21.76 -6.38
N ASN A 126 -27.31 -21.92 -5.95
CA ASN A 126 -26.78 -23.19 -5.44
C ASN A 126 -25.77 -22.97 -4.30
N VAL A 127 -25.63 -23.97 -3.42
CA VAL A 127 -24.60 -24.02 -2.38
C VAL A 127 -23.38 -24.74 -2.94
N SER A 128 -22.22 -24.09 -3.00
CA SER A 128 -20.91 -24.72 -3.23
C SER A 128 -20.39 -25.31 -1.91
N CYS A 129 -20.25 -26.63 -1.80
CA CYS A 129 -20.05 -27.28 -0.51
C CYS A 129 -18.74 -26.85 0.18
N ASN A 130 -18.85 -26.11 1.28
CA ASN A 130 -17.75 -25.48 2.02
C ASN A 130 -18.04 -25.55 3.53
N GLY A 131 -18.55 -26.68 4.02
CA GLY A 131 -18.87 -26.89 5.44
C GLY A 131 -20.14 -26.19 5.95
N GLN A 132 -21.05 -25.75 5.08
CA GLN A 132 -22.29 -25.08 5.50
C GLN A 132 -23.16 -26.01 6.34
N ARG A 133 -23.70 -25.49 7.45
CA ARG A 133 -24.62 -26.20 8.34
C ARG A 133 -26.07 -25.78 8.08
N ILE A 134 -26.92 -26.77 7.89
CA ILE A 134 -28.36 -26.67 7.65
C ILE A 134 -29.06 -27.17 8.92
N GLU A 135 -29.72 -26.28 9.65
CA GLU A 135 -30.61 -26.67 10.77
C GLU A 135 -31.92 -27.25 10.22
N VAL A 136 -32.42 -28.33 10.82
CA VAL A 136 -33.65 -29.02 10.40
C VAL A 136 -34.61 -29.16 11.60
N PRO A 137 -35.94 -29.20 11.40
CA PRO A 137 -36.87 -29.40 12.52
C PRO A 137 -36.58 -30.74 13.21
N PRO A 138 -36.32 -30.78 14.54
CA PRO A 138 -35.91 -31.99 15.23
C PRO A 138 -36.88 -33.15 15.05
N GLY A 139 -36.41 -34.27 14.52
CA GLY A 139 -37.30 -35.39 14.20
C GLY A 139 -36.61 -36.64 13.67
N ARG A 140 -37.40 -37.69 13.47
CA ARG A 140 -36.93 -38.97 12.90
C ARG A 140 -37.15 -39.00 11.40
N TYR A 141 -36.09 -39.29 10.66
CA TYR A 141 -36.07 -39.30 9.19
C TYR A 141 -35.43 -40.59 8.67
N LYS A 142 -35.97 -41.11 7.57
CA LYS A 142 -35.50 -42.36 6.92
C LYS A 142 -34.64 -42.11 5.69
N ALA A 143 -34.69 -40.91 5.11
CA ALA A 143 -33.79 -40.49 4.04
C ALA A 143 -33.62 -38.97 3.94
N LEU A 144 -32.47 -38.59 3.40
CA LEU A 144 -32.22 -37.28 2.80
C LEU A 144 -32.16 -37.46 1.29
N HIS A 145 -32.88 -36.62 0.56
CA HIS A 145 -32.88 -36.56 -0.90
C HIS A 145 -32.21 -35.25 -1.32
N VAL A 146 -31.18 -35.33 -2.16
CA VAL A 146 -30.36 -34.17 -2.58
C VAL A 146 -30.34 -34.04 -4.09
N VAL A 147 -30.83 -32.92 -4.61
CA VAL A 147 -30.70 -32.52 -6.01
C VAL A 147 -29.48 -31.62 -6.14
N GLY A 148 -28.47 -32.12 -6.85
CA GLY A 148 -27.17 -31.47 -6.97
C GLY A 148 -26.32 -32.05 -8.10
N THR A 149 -25.13 -31.50 -8.27
CA THR A 149 -24.17 -31.92 -9.29
C THR A 149 -22.78 -31.44 -8.91
N SER A 150 -21.74 -31.87 -9.63
CA SER A 150 -20.39 -31.29 -9.49
C SER A 150 -19.87 -30.66 -10.78
N GLU A 151 -18.87 -29.79 -10.62
CA GLU A 151 -18.02 -29.24 -11.68
C GLU A 151 -16.65 -29.94 -11.71
N ASN A 152 -15.98 -29.92 -12.87
CA ASN A 152 -14.61 -30.37 -13.03
C ASN A 152 -14.33 -31.78 -12.47
N GLY A 153 -15.28 -32.71 -12.67
CA GLY A 153 -15.21 -34.11 -12.24
C GLY A 153 -16.42 -34.58 -11.42
N SER A 154 -16.50 -35.90 -11.20
CA SER A 154 -17.49 -36.56 -10.33
C SER A 154 -16.88 -36.83 -8.95
N PHE A 155 -17.55 -36.44 -7.87
CA PHE A 155 -17.00 -36.43 -6.52
C PHE A 155 -17.86 -37.19 -5.51
N ARG A 156 -17.19 -37.75 -4.49
CA ARG A 156 -17.82 -38.33 -3.29
C ARG A 156 -17.10 -37.80 -2.05
N ASP A 157 -17.87 -37.35 -1.07
CA ASP A 157 -17.35 -36.78 0.17
C ASP A 157 -18.34 -37.00 1.34
N ARG A 158 -17.92 -36.75 2.58
CA ARG A 158 -18.70 -36.97 3.80
C ARG A 158 -19.53 -35.74 4.16
N LEU A 159 -20.83 -35.94 4.36
CA LEU A 159 -21.69 -34.99 5.09
C LEU A 159 -21.82 -35.45 6.54
N SER A 160 -21.83 -34.52 7.48
CA SER A 160 -22.01 -34.81 8.92
C SER A 160 -23.47 -34.68 9.32
N LEU A 161 -23.98 -35.65 10.07
CA LEU A 161 -25.34 -35.71 10.60
C LEU A 161 -25.31 -35.46 12.11
N ALA A 162 -25.84 -34.33 12.55
CA ALA A 162 -25.99 -34.01 13.96
C ALA A 162 -27.30 -34.63 14.47
N TYR A 163 -27.23 -35.88 14.94
CA TYR A 163 -28.30 -36.47 15.73
C TYR A 163 -28.11 -36.14 17.22
N LYS A 164 -29.24 -35.97 17.91
CA LYS A 164 -29.31 -35.77 19.37
C LYS A 164 -28.67 -36.90 20.18
N GLU A 165 -28.72 -38.12 19.65
CA GLU A 165 -28.16 -39.32 20.25
C GLU A 165 -26.66 -39.52 19.95
N GLY A 166 -26.04 -38.60 19.20
CA GLY A 166 -24.62 -38.60 18.84
C GLY A 166 -24.39 -38.45 17.33
N PRO A 167 -23.32 -37.75 16.90
CA PRO A 167 -23.08 -37.47 15.48
C PRO A 167 -22.78 -38.73 14.67
N ALA A 168 -23.10 -38.67 13.38
CA ALA A 168 -22.77 -39.69 12.38
C ALA A 168 -22.37 -39.03 11.05
N GLU A 169 -22.00 -39.82 10.05
CA GLU A 169 -21.65 -39.35 8.70
C GLU A 169 -22.37 -40.15 7.62
N ALA A 170 -22.53 -39.56 6.43
CA ALA A 170 -23.03 -40.25 5.24
C ALA A 170 -22.28 -39.80 3.96
N ASP A 171 -22.32 -40.62 2.91
CA ASP A 171 -21.71 -40.30 1.62
C ASP A 171 -22.62 -39.38 0.79
N LEU A 172 -22.18 -38.14 0.53
CA LEU A 172 -22.66 -37.34 -0.60
C LEU A 172 -21.86 -37.75 -1.84
N ALA A 173 -22.54 -38.09 -2.94
CA ALA A 173 -21.93 -38.52 -4.19
C ALA A 173 -22.64 -37.84 -5.37
N LEU A 174 -21.99 -36.81 -5.93
CA LEU A 174 -22.52 -36.03 -7.05
C LEU A 174 -21.65 -36.28 -8.28
N LYS A 175 -22.30 -36.43 -9.44
CA LYS A 175 -21.61 -36.60 -10.73
C LYS A 175 -21.36 -35.24 -11.38
N ASP A 176 -20.36 -35.19 -12.24
CA ASP A 176 -20.09 -34.05 -13.10
C ASP A 176 -21.35 -33.68 -13.90
N TRP A 177 -21.67 -32.40 -13.95
CA TRP A 177 -22.87 -31.89 -14.61
C TRP A 177 -22.96 -32.26 -16.09
N CYS A 178 -21.84 -32.36 -16.79
CA CYS A 178 -21.79 -32.70 -18.21
C CYS A 178 -21.63 -34.21 -18.48
N GLN A 179 -21.50 -35.04 -17.44
CA GLN A 179 -21.40 -36.50 -17.60
C GLN A 179 -22.68 -37.10 -18.19
N LYS A 180 -22.54 -38.07 -19.10
CA LYS A 180 -23.66 -38.86 -19.63
C LYS A 180 -24.17 -39.88 -18.59
N PRO A 181 -25.49 -40.11 -18.48
CA PRO A 181 -26.03 -41.07 -17.52
C PRO A 181 -25.61 -42.51 -17.82
N THR A 182 -25.34 -43.28 -16.77
CA THR A 182 -25.14 -44.73 -16.78
C THR A 182 -26.39 -45.47 -16.26
N GLU A 183 -26.45 -46.78 -16.45
CA GLU A 183 -27.54 -47.59 -15.87
C GLU A 183 -27.59 -47.41 -14.33
N GLY A 184 -28.81 -47.23 -13.80
CA GLY A 184 -29.04 -46.89 -12.39
C GLY A 184 -28.98 -45.40 -12.05
N ASP A 185 -28.58 -44.52 -12.97
CA ASP A 185 -28.50 -43.08 -12.72
C ASP A 185 -29.86 -42.40 -12.60
N ARG A 186 -29.85 -41.28 -11.87
CA ARG A 186 -31.06 -40.59 -11.41
C ARG A 186 -30.98 -39.11 -11.77
N VAL A 187 -31.23 -38.79 -13.04
CA VAL A 187 -31.25 -37.42 -13.55
C VAL A 187 -32.56 -36.74 -13.14
N ALA A 188 -32.48 -35.71 -12.29
CA ALA A 188 -33.63 -34.90 -11.89
C ALA A 188 -33.97 -33.84 -12.95
N PHE A 189 -32.95 -33.23 -13.57
CA PHE A 189 -33.08 -32.34 -14.72
C PHE A 189 -31.93 -32.53 -15.71
N GLU A 190 -32.23 -32.33 -16.99
CA GLU A 190 -31.26 -32.27 -18.09
C GLU A 190 -31.63 -31.08 -18.97
N ALA A 191 -30.71 -30.15 -19.19
CA ALA A 191 -30.88 -29.09 -20.17
C ALA A 191 -30.29 -29.50 -21.52
N PRO A 192 -30.84 -29.03 -22.66
CA PRO A 192 -30.38 -29.43 -24.00
C PRO A 192 -28.97 -28.90 -24.34
N CYS A 193 -28.51 -27.86 -23.64
CA CYS A 193 -27.27 -27.14 -23.86
C CYS A 193 -26.79 -26.49 -22.55
N ARG A 194 -25.53 -26.05 -22.52
CA ARG A 194 -25.03 -25.07 -21.54
C ARG A 194 -24.69 -23.75 -22.23
N TYR A 195 -24.60 -22.68 -21.45
CA TYR A 195 -23.92 -21.46 -21.89
C TYR A 195 -22.48 -21.50 -21.38
N THR A 196 -21.51 -21.11 -22.22
CA THR A 196 -20.07 -21.20 -21.90
C THR A 196 -19.25 -20.20 -22.71
N TRP A 197 -18.03 -19.89 -22.27
CA TRP A 197 -17.17 -18.89 -22.89
C TRP A 197 -16.44 -19.44 -24.11
N SER A 198 -16.65 -18.82 -25.27
CA SER A 198 -15.83 -19.07 -26.46
C SER A 198 -14.61 -18.16 -26.47
N SER A 199 -13.42 -18.73 -26.34
CA SER A 199 -12.14 -18.01 -26.49
C SER A 199 -11.95 -17.43 -27.89
N GLU A 200 -12.36 -18.18 -28.93
CA GLU A 200 -12.36 -17.76 -30.34
C GLU A 200 -13.23 -16.51 -30.56
N LYS A 201 -14.46 -16.52 -30.07
CA LYS A 201 -15.46 -15.46 -30.31
C LYS A 201 -15.46 -14.37 -29.22
N ARG A 202 -14.68 -14.56 -28.16
CA ARG A 202 -14.56 -13.72 -26.95
C ARG A 202 -15.93 -13.31 -26.38
N THR A 203 -16.84 -14.29 -26.28
CA THR A 203 -18.21 -14.09 -25.81
C THR A 203 -18.86 -15.40 -25.34
N MET A 204 -19.99 -15.29 -24.63
CA MET A 204 -20.77 -16.44 -24.16
C MET A 204 -21.63 -17.05 -25.29
N VAL A 205 -21.30 -18.29 -25.64
CA VAL A 205 -21.97 -19.09 -26.67
C VAL A 205 -22.91 -20.12 -26.06
N ARG A 206 -23.84 -20.62 -26.86
CA ARG A 206 -24.62 -21.84 -26.59
C ARG A 206 -23.81 -23.03 -27.08
N GLU A 207 -23.59 -24.03 -26.23
CA GLU A 207 -22.89 -25.27 -26.56
C GLU A 207 -23.83 -26.47 -26.35
N GLU A 208 -23.91 -27.38 -27.32
CA GLU A 208 -24.81 -28.55 -27.32
C GLU A 208 -24.32 -29.70 -26.40
N VAL A 209 -23.68 -29.36 -25.29
CA VAL A 209 -23.39 -30.25 -24.17
C VAL A 209 -24.57 -30.15 -23.20
N GLN A 210 -25.15 -31.28 -22.80
CA GLN A 210 -26.31 -31.30 -21.88
C GLN A 210 -25.84 -31.29 -20.42
N PRO A 211 -26.00 -30.20 -19.65
CA PRO A 211 -25.75 -30.21 -18.22
C PRO A 211 -26.93 -30.81 -17.46
N ARG A 212 -26.64 -31.46 -16.32
CA ARG A 212 -27.59 -32.25 -15.53
C ARG A 212 -27.58 -31.87 -14.06
N LEU A 213 -28.74 -32.01 -13.43
CA LEU A 213 -28.88 -32.09 -11.98
C LEU A 213 -29.24 -33.53 -11.61
N TRP A 214 -28.49 -34.13 -10.71
CA TRP A 214 -28.64 -35.51 -10.27
C TRP A 214 -29.38 -35.56 -8.94
N LEU A 215 -30.23 -36.58 -8.74
CA LEU A 215 -30.83 -36.89 -7.44
C LEU A 215 -30.06 -38.03 -6.76
N GLN A 216 -29.46 -37.76 -5.61
CA GLN A 216 -29.03 -38.79 -4.69
C GLN A 216 -30.07 -39.01 -3.58
N ARG A 217 -30.33 -40.28 -3.24
CA ARG A 217 -31.00 -40.65 -1.98
C ARG A 217 -29.95 -41.18 -1.00
N ILE A 218 -29.89 -40.57 0.17
CA ILE A 218 -29.01 -40.93 1.28
C ILE A 218 -29.90 -41.52 2.39
N ALA A 219 -29.58 -42.71 2.87
CA ALA A 219 -30.31 -43.33 3.98
C ALA A 219 -29.96 -42.64 5.31
N LEU A 220 -30.97 -42.46 6.16
CA LEU A 220 -30.81 -41.91 7.52
C LEU A 220 -31.24 -42.96 8.54
N ASP A 221 -30.82 -42.77 9.80
CA ASP A 221 -31.18 -43.67 10.90
C ASP A 221 -32.61 -43.35 11.38
N PRO A 222 -33.61 -44.22 11.12
CA PRO A 222 -35.01 -43.93 11.42
C PRO A 222 -35.34 -43.99 12.92
N GLN A 223 -34.37 -44.38 13.77
CA GLN A 223 -34.56 -44.45 15.22
C GLN A 223 -34.06 -43.20 15.95
N LYS A 224 -33.22 -42.38 15.30
CA LYS A 224 -32.55 -41.20 15.89
C LYS A 224 -33.22 -39.87 15.53
N THR A 225 -33.00 -38.85 16.37
CA THR A 225 -33.53 -37.50 16.24
C THR A 225 -32.50 -36.61 15.54
N LEU A 226 -32.69 -36.31 14.25
CA LEU A 226 -31.79 -35.42 13.50
C LEU A 226 -32.12 -33.96 13.82
N GLU A 227 -31.10 -33.17 14.15
CA GLU A 227 -31.22 -31.74 14.48
C GLU A 227 -30.55 -30.84 13.42
N ALA A 228 -29.47 -31.30 12.80
CA ALA A 228 -28.82 -30.58 11.69
C ALA A 228 -27.99 -31.47 10.75
N ILE A 229 -27.63 -30.90 9.59
CA ILE A 229 -26.79 -31.51 8.56
C ILE A 229 -25.66 -30.53 8.23
N ALA A 230 -24.41 -30.99 8.13
CA ALA A 230 -23.30 -30.19 7.59
C ALA A 230 -22.80 -30.77 6.26
N LEU A 231 -22.67 -29.91 5.26
CA LEU A 231 -22.17 -30.25 3.92
C LEU A 231 -20.63 -30.49 3.95
N PRO A 232 -20.07 -31.24 2.99
CA PRO A 232 -18.61 -31.45 2.89
C PRO A 232 -17.83 -30.15 2.64
N TYR A 233 -16.50 -30.23 2.78
CA TYR A 233 -15.55 -29.16 2.45
C TYR A 233 -14.97 -29.34 1.03
N ASN A 234 -15.84 -29.44 0.02
CA ASN A 234 -15.46 -29.64 -1.37
C ASN A 234 -16.29 -28.74 -2.30
N ARG A 235 -15.74 -27.55 -2.62
CA ARG A 235 -16.44 -26.50 -3.39
C ARG A 235 -16.94 -26.93 -4.75
N ARG A 236 -16.37 -27.98 -5.34
CA ARG A 236 -16.79 -28.54 -6.63
C ARG A 236 -18.11 -29.31 -6.57
N MET A 237 -18.62 -29.59 -5.37
CA MET A 237 -19.90 -30.26 -5.15
C MET A 237 -20.97 -29.22 -4.86
N HIS A 238 -22.06 -29.23 -5.63
CA HIS A 238 -23.09 -28.20 -5.56
C HIS A 238 -24.48 -28.76 -5.27
N VAL A 239 -25.17 -28.17 -4.28
CA VAL A 239 -26.54 -28.52 -3.91
C VAL A 239 -27.49 -27.39 -4.32
N PHE A 240 -28.51 -27.74 -5.12
CA PHE A 240 -29.53 -26.81 -5.59
C PHE A 240 -30.81 -26.93 -4.74
N ALA A 241 -31.20 -28.15 -4.38
CA ALA A 241 -32.35 -28.42 -3.51
C ALA A 241 -32.13 -29.69 -2.66
N ALA A 242 -32.73 -29.75 -1.48
CA ALA A 242 -32.72 -30.94 -0.64
C ALA A 242 -34.05 -31.12 0.10
N THR A 243 -34.41 -32.36 0.43
CA THR A 243 -35.66 -32.70 1.12
C THR A 243 -35.48 -33.95 1.97
N LEU A 244 -35.97 -33.90 3.21
CA LEU A 244 -35.98 -35.04 4.13
C LEU A 244 -37.27 -35.86 3.97
N GLU A 245 -37.15 -37.18 4.09
CA GLU A 245 -38.26 -38.13 4.13
C GLU A 245 -38.47 -38.58 5.58
N ALA A 246 -39.60 -38.21 6.19
CA ALA A 246 -39.86 -38.39 7.61
C ALA A 246 -40.37 -39.81 7.96
N VAL A 247 -40.14 -40.24 9.19
CA VAL A 247 -40.65 -41.51 9.75
C VAL A 247 -42.03 -41.29 10.36
N ASP A 248 -42.11 -40.35 11.30
CA ASP A 248 -43.35 -39.78 11.84
C ASP A 248 -43.64 -38.47 11.07
N TRP A 249 -44.89 -37.99 11.08
CA TRP A 249 -45.24 -36.69 10.49
C TRP A 249 -45.82 -35.77 11.56
N THR A 250 -45.00 -34.86 12.07
CA THR A 250 -45.35 -33.95 13.17
C THR A 250 -45.89 -32.61 12.68
N GLU A 251 -46.58 -31.88 13.55
CA GLU A 251 -47.07 -30.54 13.26
C GLU A 251 -45.92 -29.54 13.05
N GLU A 252 -44.80 -29.70 13.77
CA GLU A 252 -43.59 -28.88 13.64
C GLU A 252 -42.92 -29.07 12.26
N GLN A 253 -42.79 -30.32 11.79
CA GLN A 253 -42.32 -30.63 10.44
C GLN A 253 -43.25 -30.05 9.37
N ALA A 254 -44.55 -30.17 9.56
CA ALA A 254 -45.55 -29.61 8.64
C ALA A 254 -45.53 -28.07 8.63
N ALA A 255 -45.28 -27.42 9.78
CA ALA A 255 -45.13 -25.97 9.88
C ALA A 255 -43.88 -25.47 9.16
N TYR A 256 -42.71 -26.07 9.43
CA TYR A 256 -41.46 -25.74 8.74
C TYR A 256 -41.58 -25.95 7.22
N ALA A 257 -42.25 -27.01 6.77
CA ALA A 257 -42.45 -27.30 5.35
C ALA A 257 -43.35 -26.28 4.63
N ARG A 258 -44.43 -25.81 5.28
CA ARG A 258 -45.26 -24.71 4.76
C ARG A 258 -44.48 -23.39 4.71
N GLU A 259 -43.80 -23.04 5.79
CA GLU A 259 -42.99 -21.81 5.89
C GLU A 259 -41.86 -21.80 4.85
N ALA A 260 -41.21 -22.94 4.60
CA ALA A 260 -40.21 -23.09 3.53
C ALA A 260 -40.81 -22.86 2.14
N ALA A 261 -42.00 -23.42 1.85
CA ALA A 261 -42.68 -23.23 0.58
C ALA A 261 -43.14 -21.77 0.38
N GLU A 262 -43.67 -21.12 1.42
CA GLU A 262 -44.05 -19.71 1.40
C GLU A 262 -42.84 -18.78 1.21
N HIS A 263 -41.72 -19.09 1.88
CA HIS A 263 -40.46 -18.34 1.77
C HIS A 263 -39.85 -18.42 0.36
N TYR A 264 -39.82 -19.61 -0.25
CA TYR A 264 -39.35 -19.77 -1.63
C TYR A 264 -40.30 -19.11 -2.64
N ALA A 265 -41.61 -19.19 -2.44
CA ALA A 265 -42.60 -18.48 -3.26
C ALA A 265 -42.52 -16.93 -3.14
N ALA A 266 -41.79 -16.40 -2.16
CA ALA A 266 -41.53 -14.96 -2.02
C ALA A 266 -40.24 -14.47 -2.73
N LEU A 267 -39.41 -15.36 -3.28
CA LEU A 267 -38.18 -14.99 -4.00
C LEU A 267 -38.46 -14.15 -5.25
N ASP A 268 -39.55 -14.48 -5.96
CA ASP A 268 -40.12 -13.78 -7.15
C ASP A 268 -40.47 -12.29 -6.92
N ARG A 269 -40.24 -11.75 -5.71
CA ARG A 269 -40.65 -10.38 -5.31
C ARG A 269 -39.52 -9.53 -4.73
N ARG A 270 -38.27 -10.01 -4.76
CA ARG A 270 -37.14 -9.28 -4.16
C ARG A 270 -36.62 -8.14 -5.04
N THR A 271 -36.27 -7.03 -4.41
CA THR A 271 -35.58 -5.88 -5.05
C THR A 271 -34.08 -5.95 -4.72
N PRO A 272 -33.17 -5.69 -5.67
CA PRO A 272 -31.72 -5.74 -5.39
C PRO A 272 -31.27 -4.78 -4.27
N ALA A 273 -30.28 -5.21 -3.49
CA ALA A 273 -29.72 -4.41 -2.39
C ALA A 273 -28.93 -3.19 -2.89
N SER A 274 -29.02 -2.07 -2.16
CA SER A 274 -28.29 -0.84 -2.48
C SER A 274 -26.83 -0.87 -2.01
N THR A 275 -25.95 -0.19 -2.76
CA THR A 275 -24.50 -0.09 -2.49
C THR A 275 -24.20 0.40 -1.07
N ASP A 276 -24.96 1.39 -0.57
CA ASP A 276 -24.81 1.95 0.79
C ASP A 276 -25.04 0.92 1.91
N ASN A 277 -25.82 -0.13 1.65
CA ASN A 277 -26.02 -1.21 2.59
C ASN A 277 -24.79 -2.12 2.65
N VAL A 278 -24.25 -2.47 1.48
CA VAL A 278 -23.06 -3.32 1.34
C VAL A 278 -21.81 -2.61 1.89
N LEU A 279 -21.67 -1.30 1.66
CA LEU A 279 -20.63 -0.46 2.28
C LEU A 279 -20.64 -0.53 3.81
N ARG A 280 -21.82 -0.39 4.43
CA ARG A 280 -21.96 -0.46 5.90
C ARG A 280 -21.72 -1.86 6.45
N GLN A 281 -22.08 -2.91 5.70
CA GLN A 281 -21.74 -4.30 6.02
C GLN A 281 -20.22 -4.51 6.02
N PHE A 282 -19.51 -4.05 4.99
CA PHE A 282 -18.04 -4.09 4.93
C PHE A 282 -17.36 -3.28 6.05
N ALA A 283 -17.90 -2.11 6.43
CA ALA A 283 -17.40 -1.35 7.57
C ALA A 283 -17.49 -2.16 8.88
N ALA A 284 -18.68 -2.66 9.21
CA ALA A 284 -18.92 -3.41 10.44
C ALA A 284 -18.14 -4.74 10.53
N LEU A 285 -17.82 -5.38 9.39
CA LEU A 285 -16.91 -6.54 9.36
C LEU A 285 -15.45 -6.13 9.58
N GLY A 286 -15.03 -4.99 9.05
CA GLY A 286 -13.71 -4.40 9.33
C GLY A 286 -13.49 -4.17 10.82
N ASP A 287 -14.44 -3.51 11.49
CA ASP A 287 -14.40 -3.22 12.93
C ASP A 287 -14.30 -4.51 13.77
N GLN A 288 -15.03 -5.56 13.41
CA GLN A 288 -14.98 -6.86 14.09
C GLN A 288 -13.63 -7.56 13.92
N ILE A 289 -12.98 -7.44 12.76
CA ILE A 289 -11.64 -7.98 12.53
C ILE A 289 -10.61 -7.16 13.29
N ASP A 290 -10.71 -5.82 13.29
CA ASP A 290 -9.77 -4.93 13.99
C ASP A 290 -9.83 -5.14 15.52
N GLN A 291 -11.01 -5.35 16.10
CA GLN A 291 -11.16 -5.76 17.50
C GLN A 291 -10.46 -7.09 17.81
N ARG A 292 -10.53 -8.08 16.90
CA ARG A 292 -9.83 -9.36 17.05
C ARG A 292 -8.33 -9.23 16.88
N LEU A 293 -7.86 -8.40 15.95
CA LEU A 293 -6.44 -8.08 15.77
C LEU A 293 -5.85 -7.35 16.99
N ALA A 294 -6.64 -6.50 17.67
CA ALA A 294 -6.23 -5.83 18.90
C ALA A 294 -6.19 -6.77 20.12
N ALA A 295 -7.07 -7.78 20.18
CA ALA A 295 -7.05 -8.82 21.21
C ALA A 295 -5.91 -9.85 21.00
N GLY A 296 -5.50 -10.08 19.75
CA GLY A 296 -4.48 -11.05 19.37
C GLY A 296 -4.90 -12.51 19.53
N GLY A 297 -3.94 -13.42 19.37
CA GLY A 297 -4.14 -14.87 19.49
C GLY A 297 -3.70 -15.66 18.24
N PRO A 298 -4.12 -16.94 18.11
CA PRO A 298 -3.85 -17.73 16.91
C PRO A 298 -4.49 -17.10 15.67
N LEU A 299 -3.95 -17.41 14.49
CA LEU A 299 -4.43 -16.93 13.18
C LEU A 299 -4.44 -15.40 13.00
N THR A 300 -3.68 -14.65 13.82
CA THR A 300 -3.56 -13.18 13.69
C THR A 300 -3.02 -12.71 12.33
N ARG A 301 -2.16 -13.49 11.64
CA ARG A 301 -1.71 -13.18 10.26
C ARG A 301 -2.87 -13.29 9.26
N GLN A 302 -3.63 -14.38 9.34
CA GLN A 302 -4.81 -14.66 8.52
C GLN A 302 -5.93 -13.62 8.72
N LEU A 303 -6.15 -13.17 9.97
CA LEU A 303 -7.05 -12.04 10.26
C LEU A 303 -6.56 -10.74 9.60
N GLY A 304 -5.24 -10.52 9.52
CA GLY A 304 -4.65 -9.44 8.75
C GLY A 304 -4.94 -9.55 7.25
N TRP A 305 -4.71 -10.72 6.65
CA TRP A 305 -5.03 -10.98 5.23
C TRP A 305 -6.51 -10.73 4.93
N LEU A 306 -7.39 -11.13 5.85
CA LEU A 306 -8.82 -10.88 5.74
C LEU A 306 -9.16 -9.39 5.86
N ARG A 307 -8.53 -8.67 6.79
CA ARG A 307 -8.71 -7.22 6.96
C ARG A 307 -8.29 -6.44 5.71
N THR A 308 -7.19 -6.83 5.07
CA THR A 308 -6.70 -6.25 3.81
C THR A 308 -7.66 -6.50 2.65
N GLN A 309 -8.26 -7.68 2.54
CA GLN A 309 -9.32 -7.96 1.56
C GLN A 309 -10.59 -7.13 1.82
N VAL A 310 -11.03 -7.03 3.08
CA VAL A 310 -12.16 -6.17 3.48
C VAL A 310 -11.87 -4.70 3.15
N ALA A 311 -10.66 -4.20 3.43
CA ALA A 311 -10.24 -2.84 3.08
C ALA A 311 -10.25 -2.59 1.56
N GLN A 312 -9.87 -3.58 0.75
CA GLN A 312 -9.93 -3.47 -0.71
C GLN A 312 -11.36 -3.29 -1.22
N TRP A 313 -12.33 -4.02 -0.64
CA TRP A 313 -13.74 -3.86 -1.00
C TRP A 313 -14.35 -2.56 -0.45
N GLN A 314 -13.98 -2.13 0.76
CA GLN A 314 -14.35 -0.81 1.31
C GLN A 314 -13.95 0.31 0.34
N HIS A 315 -12.70 0.31 -0.14
CA HIS A 315 -12.19 1.31 -1.10
C HIS A 315 -12.83 1.20 -2.50
N ARG A 316 -12.90 -0.01 -3.08
CA ARG A 316 -13.53 -0.22 -4.40
C ARG A 316 -14.99 0.23 -4.47
N LEU A 317 -15.71 0.21 -3.34
CA LEU A 317 -17.10 0.68 -3.25
C LEU A 317 -17.22 2.18 -2.95
N GLY A 318 -16.21 2.79 -2.32
CA GLY A 318 -16.20 4.23 -2.02
C GLY A 318 -15.88 5.10 -3.24
N ASP A 319 -14.98 4.63 -4.10
CA ASP A 319 -14.42 5.43 -5.20
C ASP A 319 -15.26 5.38 -6.50
N VAL A 320 -16.18 4.41 -6.66
CA VAL A 320 -16.81 4.10 -7.95
C VAL A 320 -18.22 4.68 -8.10
N TYR A 321 -18.32 5.83 -8.77
CA TYR A 321 -19.46 6.08 -9.65
C TYR A 321 -19.33 5.22 -10.92
N SER A 322 -20.44 4.64 -11.39
CA SER A 322 -20.60 3.92 -12.67
C SER A 322 -19.80 2.62 -12.88
N PHE A 323 -20.18 1.54 -12.18
CA PHE A 323 -20.19 0.18 -12.76
C PHE A 323 -21.47 -0.57 -12.36
N PHE A 324 -22.39 -0.74 -13.31
CA PHE A 324 -23.62 -1.51 -13.10
C PHE A 324 -23.28 -3.01 -12.96
N GLY A 325 -23.44 -3.54 -11.75
CA GLY A 325 -23.05 -4.91 -11.36
C GLY A 325 -22.20 -4.97 -10.07
N ALA A 326 -21.62 -3.85 -9.65
CA ALA A 326 -20.74 -3.80 -8.47
C ALA A 326 -21.43 -4.27 -7.16
N ALA A 327 -22.69 -3.93 -6.94
CA ALA A 327 -23.43 -4.30 -5.71
C ALA A 327 -23.58 -5.83 -5.54
N THR A 328 -23.88 -6.56 -6.63
CA THR A 328 -23.96 -8.02 -6.61
C THR A 328 -22.60 -8.64 -6.31
N GLN A 329 -21.56 -8.25 -7.06
CA GLN A 329 -20.18 -8.75 -6.85
C GLN A 329 -19.67 -8.49 -5.43
N ALA A 330 -19.94 -7.30 -4.89
CA ALA A 330 -19.59 -6.92 -3.54
C ALA A 330 -20.38 -7.69 -2.47
N THR A 331 -21.65 -8.06 -2.75
CA THR A 331 -22.42 -8.96 -1.88
C THR A 331 -21.81 -10.36 -1.86
N ARG A 332 -21.39 -10.89 -3.02
CA ARG A 332 -20.66 -12.18 -3.12
C ARG A 332 -19.39 -12.15 -2.27
N ALA A 333 -18.57 -11.11 -2.44
CA ALA A 333 -17.34 -10.92 -1.69
C ALA A 333 -17.59 -10.75 -0.18
N PHE A 334 -18.62 -9.98 0.21
CA PHE A 334 -18.97 -9.78 1.63
C PHE A 334 -19.34 -11.10 2.31
N GLN A 335 -20.14 -11.94 1.66
CA GLN A 335 -20.50 -13.26 2.19
C GLN A 335 -19.27 -14.18 2.30
N GLY A 336 -18.43 -14.26 1.26
CA GLY A 336 -17.19 -15.04 1.29
C GLY A 336 -16.24 -14.62 2.41
N LEU A 337 -16.00 -13.31 2.56
CA LEU A 337 -15.14 -12.75 3.62
C LEU A 337 -15.77 -12.89 5.02
N SER A 338 -17.11 -12.89 5.13
CA SER A 338 -17.82 -13.21 6.38
C SER A 338 -17.76 -14.70 6.74
N ASN A 339 -17.74 -15.59 5.75
CA ASN A 339 -17.52 -17.03 5.94
C ASN A 339 -16.08 -17.29 6.40
N ASP A 340 -15.09 -16.65 5.76
CA ASP A 340 -13.69 -16.69 6.18
C ASP A 340 -13.50 -16.15 7.61
N PHE A 341 -14.16 -15.04 7.97
CA PHE A 341 -14.11 -14.52 9.35
C PHE A 341 -14.65 -15.53 10.36
N ARG A 342 -15.80 -16.15 10.08
CA ARG A 342 -16.39 -17.19 10.94
C ARG A 342 -15.50 -18.42 11.07
N ALA A 343 -14.80 -18.82 10.01
CA ALA A 343 -13.81 -19.91 10.06
C ALA A 343 -12.63 -19.56 10.99
N LEU A 344 -12.04 -18.36 10.84
CA LEU A 344 -10.93 -17.89 11.68
C LEU A 344 -11.31 -17.78 13.15
N VAL A 345 -12.50 -17.25 13.45
CA VAL A 345 -13.04 -17.14 14.82
C VAL A 345 -13.31 -18.52 15.44
N ALA A 346 -13.60 -19.54 14.62
CA ALA A 346 -13.71 -20.94 15.04
C ALA A 346 -12.36 -21.68 15.13
N GLY A 347 -11.23 -21.02 14.81
CA GLY A 347 -9.88 -21.60 14.86
C GLY A 347 -9.45 -22.36 13.60
N ASN A 348 -10.23 -22.30 12.51
CA ASN A 348 -9.91 -22.92 11.23
C ASN A 348 -9.24 -21.90 10.28
N ASP A 349 -8.21 -22.31 9.54
CA ASP A 349 -7.54 -21.46 8.54
C ASP A 349 -8.12 -21.71 7.13
N PRO A 350 -8.90 -20.77 6.56
CA PRO A 350 -9.50 -20.92 5.24
C PRO A 350 -8.54 -20.54 4.09
N PHE A 351 -7.30 -20.14 4.39
CA PHE A 351 -6.28 -19.76 3.42
C PHE A 351 -5.21 -20.83 3.19
N ARG A 352 -5.04 -21.78 4.13
CA ARG A 352 -4.03 -22.86 4.09
C ARG A 352 -4.02 -23.60 2.75
N ASP A 353 -5.18 -24.09 2.33
CA ASP A 353 -5.33 -24.92 1.14
C ASP A 353 -5.94 -24.15 -0.06
N ARG A 354 -6.07 -22.82 0.08
CA ARG A 354 -6.52 -21.92 -1.01
C ARG A 354 -5.49 -21.93 -2.15
N ARG A 355 -5.97 -21.78 -3.38
CA ARG A 355 -5.20 -21.73 -4.63
C ARG A 355 -5.70 -20.55 -5.48
N GLY A 356 -5.08 -20.33 -6.64
CA GLY A 356 -5.36 -19.17 -7.49
C GLY A 356 -4.65 -17.91 -6.99
N THR A 357 -5.16 -16.74 -7.37
CA THR A 357 -4.61 -15.43 -6.96
C THR A 357 -5.21 -14.98 -5.63
N ILE A 358 -4.39 -14.92 -4.59
CA ILE A 358 -4.79 -14.57 -3.22
C ILE A 358 -4.26 -13.17 -2.88
N LEU A 359 -5.07 -12.32 -2.24
CA LEU A 359 -4.58 -11.07 -1.63
C LEU A 359 -4.23 -11.34 -0.15
N ARG A 360 -3.00 -11.02 0.23
CA ARG A 360 -2.46 -11.18 1.58
C ARG A 360 -1.80 -9.89 2.07
N SER A 361 -1.27 -9.93 3.29
CA SER A 361 -0.51 -8.85 3.90
C SER A 361 0.42 -9.34 5.00
N TYR A 362 1.58 -8.72 5.15
CA TYR A 362 2.35 -8.82 6.41
C TYR A 362 2.12 -7.55 7.24
N ARG A 363 2.41 -7.60 8.54
CA ARG A 363 2.42 -6.40 9.39
C ARG A 363 3.81 -5.77 9.35
N SER A 364 3.91 -4.51 8.94
CA SER A 364 5.20 -3.80 8.91
C SER A 364 5.63 -3.36 10.31
N GLU A 365 6.90 -3.54 10.64
CA GLU A 365 7.48 -3.11 11.92
C GLU A 365 7.66 -1.58 12.01
N VAL A 366 7.75 -0.91 10.85
CA VAL A 366 8.04 0.53 10.71
C VAL A 366 6.94 1.39 11.31
N ASP A 367 5.71 1.24 10.80
CA ASP A 367 4.52 2.00 11.21
C ASP A 367 3.40 1.11 11.79
N GLY A 368 3.53 -0.22 11.74
CA GLY A 368 2.53 -1.16 12.27
C GLY A 368 1.41 -1.50 11.27
N SER A 369 1.46 -0.93 10.05
CA SER A 369 0.47 -1.12 8.98
C SER A 369 0.39 -2.56 8.47
N LEU A 370 -0.73 -2.91 7.83
CA LEU A 370 -0.87 -4.15 7.06
C LEU A 370 -0.52 -3.85 5.59
N GLN A 371 0.69 -4.19 5.17
CA GLN A 371 1.15 -3.96 3.80
C GLN A 371 0.76 -5.12 2.90
N SER A 372 0.06 -4.82 1.81
CA SER A 372 -0.55 -5.82 0.94
C SER A 372 0.44 -6.45 -0.05
N TYR A 373 0.14 -7.68 -0.47
CA TYR A 373 0.76 -8.32 -1.62
C TYR A 373 -0.20 -9.33 -2.24
N SER A 374 -0.09 -9.55 -3.55
CA SER A 374 -0.82 -10.62 -4.25
C SER A 374 0.08 -11.84 -4.43
N LEU A 375 -0.48 -13.04 -4.24
CA LEU A 375 0.22 -14.32 -4.36
C LEU A 375 -0.56 -15.26 -5.27
N GLY A 376 0.03 -15.66 -6.39
CA GLY A 376 -0.46 -16.69 -7.28
C GLY A 376 0.03 -18.05 -6.82
N VAL A 377 -0.88 -18.90 -6.36
CA VAL A 377 -0.59 -20.26 -5.89
C VAL A 377 -1.21 -21.26 -6.89
N PRO A 378 -0.40 -21.98 -7.69
CA PRO A 378 -0.95 -22.82 -8.76
C PRO A 378 -1.63 -24.07 -8.24
N GLY A 379 -2.54 -24.62 -9.04
CA GLY A 379 -3.29 -25.83 -8.70
C GLY A 379 -2.42 -27.07 -8.53
N ASP A 380 -1.21 -27.08 -9.10
CA ASP A 380 -0.22 -28.15 -8.90
C ASP A 380 0.67 -27.95 -7.66
N TYR A 381 0.53 -26.85 -6.91
CA TYR A 381 1.30 -26.63 -5.67
C TYR A 381 0.94 -27.66 -4.60
N LYS A 382 1.96 -28.46 -4.26
CA LYS A 382 2.01 -29.44 -3.18
C LYS A 382 3.26 -29.17 -2.37
N ALA A 383 3.18 -29.34 -1.05
CA ALA A 383 4.33 -29.22 -0.15
C ALA A 383 5.20 -30.50 -0.14
N ASP A 384 5.35 -31.16 -1.29
CA ASP A 384 6.17 -32.36 -1.50
C ASP A 384 7.54 -32.06 -2.16
N LYS A 385 7.70 -30.86 -2.71
CA LYS A 385 8.93 -30.33 -3.32
C LYS A 385 9.01 -28.81 -3.14
N PRO A 386 10.20 -28.20 -3.19
CA PRO A 386 10.34 -26.75 -3.29
C PRO A 386 9.89 -26.23 -4.67
N PHE A 387 9.19 -25.08 -4.69
CA PHE A 387 8.76 -24.39 -5.92
C PHE A 387 9.63 -23.14 -6.20
N PRO A 388 9.90 -22.79 -7.47
CA PRO A 388 10.42 -21.48 -7.84
C PRO A 388 9.48 -20.34 -7.42
N LEU A 389 10.04 -19.15 -7.23
CA LEU A 389 9.29 -17.93 -6.89
C LEU A 389 9.60 -16.81 -7.89
N LEU A 390 8.61 -16.41 -8.68
CA LEU A 390 8.69 -15.23 -9.54
C LEU A 390 8.15 -14.01 -8.78
N VAL A 391 8.99 -13.00 -8.57
CA VAL A 391 8.62 -11.72 -7.96
C VAL A 391 8.39 -10.72 -9.08
N THR A 392 7.14 -10.30 -9.24
CA THR A 392 6.66 -9.40 -10.30
C THR A 392 6.44 -7.99 -9.75
N LEU A 393 7.19 -7.02 -10.27
CA LEU A 393 7.16 -5.63 -9.84
C LEU A 393 6.36 -4.77 -10.82
N HIS A 394 5.31 -4.11 -10.31
CA HIS A 394 4.42 -3.24 -11.08
C HIS A 394 5.09 -1.91 -11.48
N GLY A 395 4.55 -1.28 -12.53
CA GLY A 395 4.94 0.05 -12.99
C GLY A 395 4.29 1.19 -12.20
N HIS A 396 4.76 2.43 -12.45
CA HIS A 396 4.07 3.66 -12.05
C HIS A 396 2.66 3.69 -12.68
N GLY A 397 1.64 4.17 -11.95
CA GLY A 397 0.28 4.37 -12.48
C GLY A 397 -0.83 3.66 -11.71
N TRP A 398 -0.53 2.62 -10.94
CA TRP A 398 -1.49 1.84 -10.15
C TRP A 398 -1.86 2.54 -8.82
N TYR A 399 -2.17 3.84 -8.85
CA TYR A 399 -2.26 4.68 -7.65
C TYR A 399 -3.55 4.48 -6.84
N ALA A 400 -3.46 3.61 -5.83
CA ALA A 400 -4.45 3.36 -4.79
C ALA A 400 -3.73 2.97 -3.46
N PRO A 401 -4.44 2.74 -2.35
CA PRO A 401 -3.97 1.91 -1.23
C PRO A 401 -3.61 0.45 -1.60
N PHE A 402 -3.73 0.07 -2.87
CA PHE A 402 -3.33 -1.22 -3.43
C PHE A 402 -2.61 -0.97 -4.76
N GLN A 403 -1.27 -0.80 -4.74
CA GLN A 403 -0.50 -0.47 -5.97
C GLN A 403 -0.01 -1.71 -6.72
N GLY A 404 0.01 -2.88 -6.06
CA GLY A 404 0.33 -4.16 -6.69
C GLY A 404 -0.74 -4.63 -7.68
N HIS A 405 -0.32 -5.29 -8.75
CA HIS A 405 -1.22 -5.99 -9.67
C HIS A 405 -1.60 -7.39 -9.13
N PRO A 406 -2.68 -8.03 -9.64
CA PRO A 406 -2.95 -9.45 -9.36
C PRO A 406 -1.76 -10.32 -9.77
N ALA A 407 -1.31 -11.22 -8.91
CA ALA A 407 -0.26 -12.17 -9.25
C ALA A 407 -0.79 -13.24 -10.22
N ARG A 408 -0.04 -13.50 -11.30
CA ARG A 408 -0.34 -14.51 -12.32
C ARG A 408 -0.25 -15.92 -11.73
N VAL A 409 -1.10 -16.84 -12.19
CA VAL A 409 -1.14 -18.23 -11.72
C VAL A 409 -0.69 -19.15 -12.86
N ASP A 410 0.47 -19.77 -12.72
CA ASP A 410 1.05 -20.70 -13.70
C ASP A 410 1.55 -21.97 -13.01
N ASN A 411 1.29 -23.13 -13.61
CA ASN A 411 1.71 -24.40 -13.04
C ASN A 411 3.24 -24.47 -12.87
N GLY A 412 3.70 -25.00 -11.75
CA GLY A 412 5.12 -25.19 -11.46
C GLY A 412 5.88 -23.98 -10.92
N VAL A 413 5.23 -22.82 -10.68
CA VAL A 413 5.86 -21.61 -10.11
C VAL A 413 4.90 -20.88 -9.16
N LEU A 414 5.43 -20.34 -8.06
CA LEU A 414 4.72 -19.39 -7.20
C LEU A 414 4.98 -17.97 -7.72
N THR A 415 3.96 -17.13 -7.83
CA THR A 415 4.12 -15.74 -8.29
C THR A 415 3.76 -14.77 -7.17
N LEU A 416 4.66 -13.84 -6.85
CA LEU A 416 4.45 -12.79 -5.85
C LEU A 416 4.42 -11.42 -6.53
N ALA A 417 3.39 -10.62 -6.26
CA ALA A 417 3.29 -9.22 -6.65
C ALA A 417 3.20 -8.34 -5.39
N PRO A 418 4.33 -7.77 -4.90
CA PRO A 418 4.34 -6.86 -3.75
C PRO A 418 3.65 -5.51 -4.03
N HIS A 419 3.25 -4.82 -2.97
CA HIS A 419 2.74 -3.44 -3.07
C HIS A 419 3.85 -2.38 -3.22
N GLY A 420 4.99 -2.51 -2.54
CA GLY A 420 6.11 -1.53 -2.61
C GLY A 420 5.66 -0.09 -2.32
N ARG A 421 5.31 0.22 -1.07
CA ARG A 421 4.47 1.39 -0.72
C ARG A 421 4.98 2.73 -1.25
N GLY A 422 4.05 3.63 -1.54
CA GLY A 422 4.34 5.03 -1.91
C GLY A 422 5.01 5.21 -3.28
N SER A 423 5.05 4.18 -4.14
CA SER A 423 5.64 4.23 -5.50
C SER A 423 7.08 4.75 -5.54
N GLN A 424 7.90 4.42 -4.53
CA GLN A 424 9.26 4.94 -4.34
C GLN A 424 10.31 4.21 -5.22
N ASP A 425 9.99 3.86 -6.47
CA ASP A 425 10.86 3.07 -7.40
C ASP A 425 11.45 1.76 -6.80
N TYR A 426 10.78 1.19 -5.77
CA TYR A 426 11.25 0.06 -4.93
C TYR A 426 12.54 0.33 -4.16
N MET A 427 12.74 1.59 -3.77
CA MET A 427 13.81 2.08 -2.91
C MET A 427 13.25 2.42 -1.52
N LEU A 428 14.13 2.56 -0.52
CA LEU A 428 13.76 2.93 0.86
C LEU A 428 12.69 1.95 1.41
N LEU A 429 11.55 2.45 1.91
CA LEU A 429 10.49 1.59 2.44
C LEU A 429 9.92 0.60 1.41
N ALA A 430 9.90 0.96 0.13
CA ALA A 430 9.39 0.09 -0.93
C ALA A 430 10.35 -1.06 -1.26
N GLU A 431 11.63 -0.92 -0.92
CA GLU A 431 12.66 -1.97 -0.97
C GLU A 431 12.39 -3.00 0.14
N ASP A 432 12.30 -2.49 1.37
CA ASP A 432 12.06 -3.27 2.59
C ASP A 432 10.70 -4.01 2.52
N ASP A 433 9.68 -3.40 1.89
CA ASP A 433 8.38 -4.01 1.65
C ASP A 433 8.41 -5.23 0.71
N VAL A 434 9.26 -5.22 -0.33
CA VAL A 434 9.43 -6.37 -1.24
C VAL A 434 10.12 -7.52 -0.50
N LEU A 435 11.17 -7.21 0.26
CA LEU A 435 11.90 -8.19 1.05
C LEU A 435 11.03 -8.81 2.14
N ALA A 436 10.17 -8.01 2.78
CA ALA A 436 9.19 -8.48 3.76
C ALA A 436 8.08 -9.34 3.13
N ALA A 437 7.58 -8.98 1.93
CA ALA A 437 6.61 -9.80 1.20
C ALA A 437 7.19 -11.17 0.79
N ILE A 438 8.44 -11.20 0.28
CA ILE A 438 9.17 -12.46 0.03
C ILE A 438 9.29 -13.24 1.34
N GLY A 439 9.75 -12.60 2.41
CA GLY A 439 9.92 -13.22 3.72
C GLY A 439 8.64 -13.79 4.34
N ASP A 440 7.46 -13.22 4.05
CA ASP A 440 6.16 -13.74 4.51
C ASP A 440 5.67 -14.92 3.66
N VAL A 441 5.98 -14.96 2.35
CA VAL A 441 5.76 -16.14 1.49
C VAL A 441 6.66 -17.31 1.89
N LEU A 442 7.95 -17.05 2.15
CA LEU A 442 8.92 -18.08 2.58
C LEU A 442 8.58 -18.75 3.93
N ARG A 443 7.67 -18.16 4.72
CA ARG A 443 7.18 -18.77 5.98
C ARG A 443 6.06 -19.79 5.78
N ASP A 444 5.32 -19.67 4.68
CA ASP A 444 4.09 -20.45 4.43
C ASP A 444 4.23 -21.45 3.28
N TYR A 445 5.21 -21.25 2.38
CA TYR A 445 5.40 -22.05 1.17
C TYR A 445 6.82 -22.61 1.09
N TRP A 446 6.96 -23.86 0.64
CA TRP A 446 8.27 -24.44 0.38
C TRP A 446 8.80 -23.89 -0.95
N VAL A 447 9.68 -22.90 -0.86
CA VAL A 447 10.30 -22.23 -2.02
C VAL A 447 11.74 -22.73 -2.21
N ASP A 448 12.15 -22.87 -3.47
CA ASP A 448 13.55 -23.07 -3.86
C ASP A 448 14.29 -21.72 -3.78
N LEU A 449 15.10 -21.54 -2.73
CA LEU A 449 15.87 -20.32 -2.50
C LEU A 449 16.92 -20.04 -3.60
N ASP A 450 17.26 -21.04 -4.42
CA ASP A 450 18.12 -20.86 -5.58
C ASP A 450 17.34 -20.51 -6.86
N ARG A 451 16.00 -20.40 -6.80
CA ARG A 451 15.13 -20.13 -7.95
C ARG A 451 14.09 -19.04 -7.65
N ILE A 452 14.51 -18.02 -6.91
CA ILE A 452 13.78 -16.74 -6.77
C ILE A 452 14.24 -15.81 -7.90
N VAL A 453 13.32 -15.32 -8.73
CA VAL A 453 13.63 -14.40 -9.86
C VAL A 453 12.84 -13.10 -9.69
N VAL A 454 13.44 -11.94 -9.95
CA VAL A 454 12.74 -10.65 -9.93
C VAL A 454 12.57 -10.10 -11.34
N GLU A 455 11.35 -9.74 -11.71
CA GLU A 455 11.06 -9.07 -12.98
C GLU A 455 10.20 -7.82 -12.78
N GLY A 456 10.21 -6.92 -13.76
CA GLY A 456 9.28 -5.80 -13.76
C GLY A 456 9.48 -4.83 -14.91
N HIS A 457 8.50 -3.95 -15.05
CA HIS A 457 8.42 -2.98 -16.15
C HIS A 457 8.35 -1.54 -15.62
N SER A 458 9.02 -0.59 -16.29
CA SER A 458 9.03 0.82 -15.89
C SER A 458 9.58 0.97 -14.45
N MET A 459 8.79 1.46 -13.49
CA MET A 459 9.11 1.42 -12.06
C MET A 459 9.58 0.02 -11.59
N GLY A 460 8.94 -1.05 -12.05
CA GLY A 460 9.35 -2.43 -11.72
C GLY A 460 10.65 -2.84 -12.39
N GLY A 461 11.01 -2.21 -13.52
CA GLY A 461 12.33 -2.35 -14.14
C GLY A 461 13.40 -1.66 -13.32
N THR A 462 13.10 -0.47 -12.77
CA THR A 462 13.97 0.22 -11.78
C THR A 462 14.18 -0.65 -10.55
N GLY A 463 13.10 -1.17 -9.96
CA GLY A 463 13.17 -2.05 -8.79
C GLY A 463 13.92 -3.35 -9.06
N SER A 464 13.80 -3.93 -10.26
CA SER A 464 14.56 -5.11 -10.67
C SER A 464 16.06 -4.84 -10.76
N TRP A 465 16.48 -3.67 -11.27
CA TRP A 465 17.89 -3.26 -11.22
C TRP A 465 18.35 -3.01 -9.78
N HIS A 466 17.58 -2.23 -9.02
CA HIS A 466 17.88 -1.82 -7.64
C HIS A 466 18.08 -3.02 -6.72
N LEU A 467 17.08 -3.90 -6.62
CA LEU A 467 17.16 -5.11 -5.81
C LEU A 467 18.27 -6.05 -6.28
N GLY A 468 18.50 -6.16 -7.60
CA GLY A 468 19.57 -6.98 -8.17
C GLY A 468 20.97 -6.53 -7.78
N VAL A 469 21.26 -5.22 -7.79
CA VAL A 469 22.59 -4.72 -7.44
C VAL A 469 22.85 -4.68 -5.93
N HIS A 470 21.81 -4.47 -5.12
CA HIS A 470 21.94 -4.43 -3.66
C HIS A 470 21.87 -5.80 -2.99
N TYR A 471 21.11 -6.74 -3.57
CA TYR A 471 20.91 -8.11 -3.05
C TYR A 471 21.18 -9.21 -4.10
N PRO A 472 22.35 -9.21 -4.78
CA PRO A 472 22.65 -10.18 -5.84
C PRO A 472 22.72 -11.64 -5.34
N ASP A 473 22.77 -11.85 -4.02
CA ASP A 473 22.79 -13.17 -3.39
C ASP A 473 21.42 -13.73 -3.02
N ARG A 474 20.32 -12.97 -3.22
CA ARG A 474 18.96 -13.42 -2.92
C ARG A 474 18.19 -13.96 -4.14
N PHE A 475 18.76 -13.81 -5.34
CA PHE A 475 18.06 -14.08 -6.60
C PHE A 475 18.87 -14.98 -7.53
N ALA A 476 18.16 -15.75 -8.35
CA ALA A 476 18.71 -16.56 -9.43
C ALA A 476 18.97 -15.73 -10.68
N ALA A 477 18.15 -14.70 -10.90
CA ALA A 477 18.28 -13.73 -11.99
C ALA A 477 17.39 -12.50 -11.76
N ILE A 478 17.65 -11.45 -12.54
CA ILE A 478 16.76 -10.31 -12.72
C ILE A 478 16.35 -10.12 -14.18
N ALA A 479 15.15 -9.56 -14.41
CA ALA A 479 14.65 -9.28 -15.76
C ALA A 479 14.02 -7.87 -15.86
N PRO A 480 14.83 -6.79 -15.89
CA PRO A 480 14.33 -5.41 -15.94
C PRO A 480 13.89 -4.99 -17.35
N VAL A 481 12.72 -4.35 -17.48
CA VAL A 481 12.24 -3.76 -18.75
C VAL A 481 11.92 -2.27 -18.57
N CYS A 482 12.46 -1.41 -19.46
CA CYS A 482 12.23 0.04 -19.46
C CYS A 482 12.47 0.76 -18.12
N GLY A 483 13.40 0.26 -17.30
CA GLY A 483 13.68 0.79 -15.95
C GLY A 483 14.73 1.89 -15.91
N ASN A 484 14.67 2.72 -14.85
CA ASN A 484 15.76 3.63 -14.49
C ASN A 484 16.98 2.84 -14.01
N ALA A 485 18.18 3.33 -14.32
CA ALA A 485 19.44 2.74 -13.83
C ALA A 485 20.62 3.74 -13.81
N ASP A 486 20.57 4.79 -14.64
CA ASP A 486 21.56 5.86 -14.72
C ASP A 486 20.82 7.19 -14.89
N ARG A 487 20.83 8.04 -13.86
CA ARG A 487 20.11 9.31 -13.86
C ARG A 487 20.77 10.35 -14.79
N ARG A 488 22.04 10.14 -15.16
CA ARG A 488 22.75 10.97 -16.16
C ARG A 488 22.13 10.79 -17.54
N ALA A 489 21.46 9.65 -17.82
CA ALA A 489 20.61 9.50 -19.00
C ALA A 489 19.46 10.53 -19.04
N TRP A 490 18.87 10.85 -17.88
CA TRP A 490 17.83 11.87 -17.76
C TRP A 490 18.37 13.29 -17.86
N ASP A 491 19.58 13.54 -17.36
CA ASP A 491 20.23 14.85 -17.52
C ASP A 491 20.72 15.08 -18.95
N ALA A 492 21.15 14.04 -19.67
CA ALA A 492 21.45 14.12 -21.11
C ALA A 492 20.18 14.26 -21.98
N TRP A 493 19.03 13.74 -21.52
CA TRP A 493 17.74 13.91 -22.20
C TRP A 493 17.12 15.30 -21.98
N LYS A 494 17.53 16.02 -20.94
CA LYS A 494 17.26 17.45 -20.77
C LYS A 494 18.31 18.23 -21.58
N PRO A 495 17.93 18.98 -22.63
CA PRO A 495 18.90 19.84 -23.29
C PRO A 495 19.42 20.91 -22.31
N GLN A 496 20.65 21.38 -22.50
CA GLN A 496 21.33 22.36 -21.63
C GLN A 496 20.63 23.74 -21.65
N ARG A 497 19.54 23.86 -20.91
CA ARG A 497 18.61 24.99 -20.93
C ARG A 497 18.27 25.46 -19.51
N ARG A 498 19.29 25.68 -18.67
CA ARG A 498 19.17 26.26 -17.32
C ARG A 498 19.96 27.55 -17.18
N ARG A 499 19.40 28.50 -16.43
CA ARG A 499 20.07 29.70 -15.93
C ARG A 499 21.02 29.29 -14.81
N VAL A 500 22.31 29.61 -14.96
CA VAL A 500 23.29 29.47 -13.87
C VAL A 500 23.18 30.70 -12.98
N ARG A 501 22.60 30.55 -11.78
CA ARG A 501 22.47 31.66 -10.79
C ARG A 501 23.78 31.95 -10.04
N TYR A 502 24.61 30.93 -9.86
CA TYR A 502 25.90 30.93 -9.19
C TYR A 502 26.70 29.72 -9.70
N GLU A 503 28.03 29.77 -9.62
CA GLU A 503 28.87 28.61 -9.93
C GLU A 503 28.84 27.63 -8.75
N MET A 504 28.68 26.33 -9.02
CA MET A 504 28.61 25.31 -7.96
C MET A 504 29.99 25.13 -7.33
N PRO A 505 30.17 25.34 -6.01
CA PRO A 505 31.47 25.15 -5.37
C PRO A 505 31.96 23.70 -5.52
N PRO A 506 33.24 23.44 -5.84
CA PRO A 506 33.72 22.09 -6.16
C PRO A 506 33.39 21.03 -5.10
N ARG A 507 33.54 21.36 -3.81
CA ARG A 507 33.22 20.47 -2.68
C ARG A 507 31.71 20.13 -2.58
N PHE A 508 30.82 21.02 -3.04
CA PHE A 508 29.39 20.71 -3.15
C PHE A 508 29.05 19.96 -4.45
N ALA A 509 29.80 20.16 -5.54
CA ALA A 509 29.68 19.33 -6.74
C ALA A 509 30.09 17.87 -6.44
N GLU A 510 31.20 17.65 -5.73
CA GLU A 510 31.62 16.34 -5.23
C GLU A 510 30.55 15.68 -4.35
N LEU A 511 30.03 16.39 -3.34
CA LEU A 511 28.95 15.89 -2.49
C LEU A 511 27.69 15.55 -3.28
N ARG A 512 27.28 16.41 -4.23
CA ARG A 512 26.12 16.16 -5.10
C ARG A 512 26.35 14.94 -5.98
N HIS A 513 27.53 14.74 -6.56
CA HIS A 513 27.85 13.53 -7.33
C HIS A 513 27.81 12.27 -6.47
N TRP A 514 28.39 12.27 -5.26
CA TRP A 514 28.32 11.12 -4.36
C TRP A 514 26.89 10.79 -3.92
N LEU A 515 26.09 11.80 -3.55
CA LEU A 515 24.69 11.61 -3.16
C LEU A 515 23.85 11.00 -4.27
N LEU A 516 24.20 11.25 -5.54
CA LEU A 516 23.51 10.72 -6.71
C LEU A 516 24.03 9.32 -7.06
N ASP A 517 25.34 9.13 -7.21
CA ASP A 517 25.93 7.81 -7.48
C ASP A 517 25.59 6.79 -6.37
N SER A 518 25.41 7.22 -5.11
CA SER A 518 25.04 6.34 -3.99
C SER A 518 23.65 5.69 -4.12
N VAL A 519 22.80 6.14 -5.05
CA VAL A 519 21.43 5.63 -5.29
C VAL A 519 21.17 5.20 -6.74
N GLU A 520 22.16 5.26 -7.63
CA GLU A 520 22.02 4.93 -9.05
C GLU A 520 22.56 3.52 -9.34
N PRO A 521 21.73 2.54 -9.79
CA PRO A 521 22.16 1.15 -9.99
C PRO A 521 23.41 0.95 -10.88
N VAL A 522 23.66 1.84 -11.84
CA VAL A 522 24.88 1.84 -12.67
C VAL A 522 26.18 1.97 -11.85
N ALA A 523 26.16 2.67 -10.71
CA ALA A 523 27.31 2.78 -9.81
C ALA A 523 27.62 1.46 -9.07
N TYR A 524 26.70 0.50 -9.11
CA TYR A 524 26.78 -0.80 -8.45
C TYR A 524 26.86 -1.98 -9.43
N ALA A 525 27.01 -1.72 -10.74
CA ALA A 525 26.94 -2.75 -11.80
C ALA A 525 27.88 -3.96 -11.58
N GLY A 526 29.01 -3.76 -10.91
CA GLY A 526 29.97 -4.83 -10.56
C GLY A 526 29.47 -5.86 -9.54
N ASN A 527 28.38 -5.57 -8.83
CA ASN A 527 27.73 -6.49 -7.88
C ASN A 527 26.98 -7.62 -8.62
N LEU A 528 26.63 -7.42 -9.90
CA LEU A 528 25.95 -8.41 -10.73
C LEU A 528 26.87 -9.56 -11.23
N LEU A 529 28.14 -9.63 -10.78
CA LEU A 529 29.14 -10.58 -11.29
C LEU A 529 28.64 -12.04 -11.32
N ASN A 530 27.82 -12.43 -10.34
CA ASN A 530 27.25 -13.78 -10.22
C ASN A 530 25.72 -13.83 -10.43
N LEU A 531 25.10 -12.71 -10.84
CA LEU A 531 23.65 -12.58 -11.01
C LEU A 531 23.30 -12.31 -12.49
N PRO A 532 22.81 -13.32 -13.23
CA PRO A 532 22.33 -13.15 -14.60
C PRO A 532 21.22 -12.09 -14.71
N ALA A 533 21.29 -11.27 -15.76
CA ALA A 533 20.23 -10.31 -16.08
C ALA A 533 19.80 -10.39 -17.54
N LEU A 534 18.49 -10.33 -17.80
CA LEU A 534 17.92 -10.22 -19.15
C LEU A 534 17.10 -8.91 -19.26
N ALA A 535 17.78 -7.86 -19.72
CA ALA A 535 17.24 -6.51 -19.81
C ALA A 535 16.67 -6.19 -21.20
N ALA A 536 15.61 -5.37 -21.25
CA ALA A 536 15.08 -4.85 -22.52
C ALA A 536 14.59 -3.40 -22.44
N HIS A 537 14.62 -2.71 -23.58
CA HIS A 537 14.13 -1.33 -23.72
C HIS A 537 13.62 -1.06 -25.14
N GLY A 538 12.64 -0.17 -25.29
CA GLY A 538 12.26 0.37 -26.59
C GLY A 538 13.23 1.45 -27.06
N ALA A 539 13.70 1.37 -28.32
CA ALA A 539 14.60 2.39 -28.89
C ALA A 539 13.93 3.77 -29.08
N GLN A 540 12.60 3.83 -29.04
CA GLN A 540 11.78 5.05 -29.14
C GLN A 540 10.98 5.32 -27.87
N ASP A 541 11.46 4.86 -26.71
CA ASP A 541 10.80 5.11 -25.43
C ASP A 541 10.70 6.63 -25.15
N ASP A 542 9.46 7.11 -25.05
CA ASP A 542 9.08 8.50 -24.85
C ASP A 542 8.65 8.82 -23.40
N VAL A 543 8.88 7.87 -22.48
CA VAL A 543 8.66 7.97 -21.03
C VAL A 543 9.98 7.85 -20.26
N VAL A 544 10.79 6.82 -20.52
CA VAL A 544 12.10 6.56 -19.89
C VAL A 544 13.20 6.51 -20.97
N PRO A 545 14.31 7.25 -20.86
CA PRO A 545 15.38 7.17 -21.86
C PRO A 545 16.06 5.79 -21.89
N SER A 546 16.13 5.16 -23.07
CA SER A 546 16.79 3.85 -23.28
C SER A 546 18.27 3.82 -22.86
N ALA A 547 18.92 4.97 -22.86
CA ALA A 547 20.25 5.17 -22.30
C ALA A 547 20.37 4.69 -20.83
N ASN A 548 19.30 4.66 -20.03
CA ASN A 548 19.33 4.05 -18.69
C ASN A 548 19.82 2.59 -18.74
N SER A 549 19.11 1.75 -19.52
CA SER A 549 19.43 0.32 -19.61
C SER A 549 20.68 0.06 -20.44
N ARG A 550 20.96 0.90 -21.46
CA ARG A 550 22.19 0.80 -22.26
C ARG A 550 23.45 1.11 -21.43
N ASN A 551 23.45 2.19 -20.65
CA ASN A 551 24.59 2.56 -19.79
C ASN A 551 24.84 1.47 -18.73
N MET A 552 23.77 0.90 -18.16
CA MET A 552 23.85 -0.21 -17.22
C MET A 552 24.47 -1.47 -17.85
N ALA A 553 24.01 -1.87 -19.03
CA ALA A 553 24.56 -3.00 -19.77
C ALA A 553 26.02 -2.79 -20.16
N GLU A 554 26.40 -1.59 -20.61
CA GLU A 554 27.78 -1.23 -20.89
C GLU A 554 28.69 -1.27 -19.65
N ALA A 555 28.22 -0.78 -18.50
CA ALA A 555 28.96 -0.82 -17.25
C ALA A 555 29.17 -2.25 -16.75
N ALA A 556 28.12 -3.08 -16.81
CA ALA A 556 28.18 -4.50 -16.47
C ALA A 556 29.13 -5.28 -17.39
N ALA A 557 29.08 -5.04 -18.70
CA ALA A 557 29.95 -5.69 -19.68
C ALA A 557 31.44 -5.33 -19.46
N LYS A 558 31.74 -4.06 -19.17
CA LYS A 558 33.11 -3.59 -18.82
C LYS A 558 33.66 -4.25 -17.54
N LEU A 559 32.78 -4.80 -16.69
CA LEU A 559 33.13 -5.49 -15.44
C LEU A 559 32.99 -7.02 -15.53
N GLY A 560 32.65 -7.56 -16.71
CA GLY A 560 32.50 -9.01 -16.95
C GLY A 560 31.25 -9.65 -16.37
N CYS A 561 30.22 -8.86 -16.04
CA CYS A 561 28.99 -9.36 -15.41
C CYS A 561 28.01 -9.93 -16.48
N PRO A 562 27.25 -11.02 -16.18
CA PRO A 562 26.36 -11.72 -17.12
C PRO A 562 25.04 -10.98 -17.42
N VAL A 563 25.13 -9.76 -17.96
CA VAL A 563 23.98 -8.93 -18.36
C VAL A 563 23.75 -9.02 -19.87
N GLN A 564 22.59 -9.53 -20.26
CA GLN A 564 22.09 -9.51 -21.64
C GLN A 564 21.16 -8.30 -21.83
N TYR A 565 21.25 -7.63 -22.98
CA TYR A 565 20.47 -6.41 -23.27
C TYR A 565 19.87 -6.45 -24.68
N HIS A 566 18.56 -6.23 -24.78
CA HIS A 566 17.82 -6.15 -26.04
C HIS A 566 17.16 -4.77 -26.21
N GLU A 567 17.70 -3.95 -27.10
CA GLU A 567 17.09 -2.69 -27.51
C GLU A 567 16.24 -2.91 -28.77
N PHE A 568 14.93 -2.70 -28.66
CA PHE A 568 13.97 -3.02 -29.73
C PHE A 568 13.73 -1.80 -30.65
N PRO A 569 14.08 -1.87 -31.95
CA PRO A 569 13.81 -0.77 -32.87
C PRO A 569 12.30 -0.57 -33.07
N ASN A 570 11.87 0.69 -33.11
CA ASN A 570 10.47 1.13 -33.25
C ASN A 570 9.51 0.78 -32.10
N VAL A 571 9.99 0.17 -31.00
CA VAL A 571 9.22 0.00 -29.76
C VAL A 571 9.41 1.23 -28.88
N ARG A 572 8.34 1.67 -28.20
CA ARG A 572 8.35 2.78 -27.22
C ARG A 572 8.40 2.25 -25.78
N HIS A 573 7.78 2.94 -24.82
CA HIS A 573 7.62 2.42 -23.46
C HIS A 573 6.74 1.16 -23.39
N TRP A 574 5.97 0.83 -24.44
CA TRP A 574 5.10 -0.34 -24.48
C TRP A 574 5.10 -0.99 -25.87
N GLY A 575 4.57 -2.22 -25.96
CA GLY A 575 4.39 -2.92 -27.24
C GLY A 575 5.56 -3.83 -27.65
N PHE A 576 6.25 -4.44 -26.68
CA PHE A 576 7.27 -5.46 -26.95
C PHE A 576 6.67 -6.71 -27.64
N PRO A 577 7.43 -7.40 -28.51
CA PRO A 577 6.95 -8.61 -29.19
C PRO A 577 6.56 -9.74 -28.22
N ASN A 578 5.46 -10.45 -28.51
CA ASN A 578 4.98 -11.56 -27.68
C ASN A 578 6.01 -12.71 -27.57
N ASP A 579 6.78 -12.98 -28.63
CA ASP A 579 7.80 -14.03 -28.62
C ASP A 579 8.99 -13.69 -27.72
N PHE A 580 9.29 -12.40 -27.51
CA PHE A 580 10.26 -11.96 -26.51
C PHE A 580 9.78 -12.29 -25.10
N TYR A 581 8.50 -12.06 -24.77
CA TYR A 581 7.95 -12.43 -23.46
C TYR A 581 8.02 -13.95 -23.20
N THR A 582 7.71 -14.79 -24.20
CA THR A 582 7.86 -16.25 -24.09
C THR A 582 9.33 -16.63 -23.85
N LYS A 583 10.26 -16.17 -24.69
CA LYS A 583 11.70 -16.46 -24.56
C LYS A 583 12.26 -15.99 -23.22
N ARG A 584 11.80 -14.83 -22.72
CA ARG A 584 12.18 -14.26 -21.42
C ARG A 584 11.62 -15.09 -20.26
N TRP A 585 10.40 -15.61 -20.37
CA TRP A 585 9.83 -16.54 -19.40
C TRP A 585 10.65 -17.84 -19.32
N ASP A 586 10.91 -18.47 -20.47
CA ASP A 586 11.68 -19.71 -20.55
C ASP A 586 13.11 -19.51 -20.01
N TRP A 587 13.74 -18.38 -20.36
CA TRP A 587 15.04 -17.99 -19.80
C TRP A 587 14.99 -17.84 -18.28
N MET A 588 14.02 -17.08 -17.73
CA MET A 588 13.88 -16.85 -16.29
C MET A 588 13.68 -18.16 -15.53
N MET A 589 12.79 -19.03 -16.01
CA MET A 589 12.47 -20.30 -15.34
C MET A 589 13.63 -21.30 -15.39
N ALA A 590 14.55 -21.17 -16.35
CA ALA A 590 15.77 -21.97 -16.43
C ALA A 590 16.91 -21.50 -15.49
N GLN A 591 16.81 -20.31 -14.89
CA GLN A 591 17.88 -19.79 -14.01
C GLN A 591 17.93 -20.52 -12.68
N ARG A 592 19.16 -20.65 -12.15
CA ARG A 592 19.44 -21.08 -10.78
C ARG A 592 20.62 -20.28 -10.23
N ARG A 593 20.49 -19.79 -9.00
CA ARG A 593 21.54 -19.12 -8.23
C ARG A 593 22.66 -20.11 -7.88
N GLU A 594 23.91 -19.68 -7.97
CA GLU A 594 25.04 -20.33 -7.31
C GLU A 594 25.15 -19.80 -5.87
N PRO A 595 24.89 -20.58 -4.81
CA PRO A 595 24.90 -20.10 -3.43
C PRO A 595 26.29 -19.70 -2.90
N ALA A 596 27.38 -20.29 -3.42
CA ALA A 596 28.75 -20.12 -2.93
C ALA A 596 29.76 -19.90 -4.07
N PRO A 597 29.63 -18.83 -4.87
CA PRO A 597 30.49 -18.59 -6.03
C PRO A 597 31.95 -18.39 -5.64
N GLU A 598 32.89 -18.85 -6.48
CA GLU A 598 34.34 -18.75 -6.27
C GLU A 598 34.79 -17.33 -5.91
N ARG A 599 34.17 -16.33 -6.54
CA ARG A 599 34.51 -14.92 -6.42
C ARG A 599 33.29 -14.09 -6.10
N VAL A 600 33.40 -13.22 -5.10
CA VAL A 600 32.41 -12.20 -4.78
C VAL A 600 33.06 -10.83 -4.96
N ARG A 601 32.48 -10.02 -5.84
CA ARG A 601 32.73 -8.58 -5.93
C ARG A 601 31.51 -7.87 -5.36
N TYR A 602 31.72 -6.96 -4.42
CA TYR A 602 30.64 -6.16 -3.85
C TYR A 602 31.11 -4.73 -3.58
N ARG A 603 30.28 -3.77 -3.96
CA ARG A 603 30.42 -2.34 -3.78
C ARG A 603 29.17 -1.79 -3.11
N THR A 604 29.35 -0.93 -2.11
CA THR A 604 28.25 -0.27 -1.40
C THR A 604 28.62 1.15 -1.00
N ALA A 605 27.64 2.06 -0.91
CA ALA A 605 27.80 3.36 -0.27
C ALA A 605 27.14 3.43 1.12
N ARG A 606 26.45 2.36 1.56
CA ARG A 606 25.54 2.33 2.71
C ARG A 606 25.56 0.99 3.44
N LEU A 607 25.70 0.98 4.76
CA LEU A 607 25.69 -0.22 5.59
C LEU A 607 24.30 -0.87 5.72
N ARG A 608 23.21 -0.27 5.24
CA ARG A 608 21.95 -1.02 4.97
C ARG A 608 22.12 -2.10 3.89
N HIS A 609 23.08 -1.92 2.99
CA HIS A 609 23.47 -2.83 1.91
C HIS A 609 24.89 -3.34 2.22
N ASP A 610 24.97 -4.26 3.17
CA ASP A 610 26.21 -4.69 3.83
C ASP A 610 27.03 -5.70 3.02
N GLY A 611 26.41 -6.58 2.22
CA GLY A 611 27.18 -7.50 1.37
C GLY A 611 26.35 -8.52 0.62
N ALA A 612 27.05 -9.51 0.07
CA ALA A 612 26.48 -10.55 -0.77
C ALA A 612 27.19 -11.91 -0.57
N TYR A 613 26.41 -12.99 -0.69
CA TYR A 613 26.82 -14.39 -0.62
C TYR A 613 27.52 -14.67 0.72
N TRP A 614 28.83 -14.97 0.67
CA TRP A 614 29.66 -15.28 1.83
C TRP A 614 30.51 -14.09 2.32
N VAL A 615 30.27 -12.87 1.84
CA VAL A 615 30.98 -11.64 2.25
C VAL A 615 30.01 -10.61 2.86
N ARG A 616 30.38 -9.94 3.95
CA ARG A 616 29.67 -8.77 4.53
C ARG A 616 30.66 -7.69 4.96
N ILE A 617 30.32 -6.42 4.73
CA ILE A 617 31.12 -5.24 5.11
C ILE A 617 30.54 -4.68 6.41
N GLU A 618 31.32 -4.75 7.47
CA GLU A 618 30.89 -4.40 8.84
C GLU A 618 31.09 -2.91 9.13
N ARG A 619 32.18 -2.31 8.62
CA ARG A 619 32.57 -0.91 8.84
C ARG A 619 33.32 -0.35 7.64
N PHE A 620 32.96 0.85 7.20
CA PHE A 620 33.79 1.65 6.29
C PHE A 620 34.95 2.32 7.05
N ALA A 621 35.98 2.78 6.33
CA ALA A 621 37.07 3.57 6.89
C ALA A 621 36.76 5.08 6.93
N GLU A 622 36.02 5.57 5.93
CA GLU A 622 35.55 6.95 5.81
C GLU A 622 34.10 6.98 5.31
N PRO A 623 33.24 7.91 5.79
CA PRO A 623 31.95 8.19 5.16
C PRO A 623 32.15 8.91 3.81
N LEU A 624 31.05 9.08 3.06
CA LEU A 624 31.00 9.78 1.77
C LEU A 624 31.90 9.20 0.67
N LYS A 625 32.25 7.92 0.79
CA LYS A 625 33.04 7.13 -0.16
C LYS A 625 32.44 5.74 -0.27
N PHE A 626 32.46 5.16 -1.47
CA PHE A 626 32.08 3.76 -1.66
C PHE A 626 33.07 2.84 -0.94
N ALA A 627 32.57 1.81 -0.29
CA ALA A 627 33.35 0.66 0.14
C ALA A 627 33.27 -0.44 -0.92
N GLU A 628 34.40 -1.07 -1.21
CA GLU A 628 34.51 -2.14 -2.21
C GLU A 628 35.33 -3.31 -1.66
N ILE A 629 34.90 -4.52 -2.01
CA ILE A 629 35.60 -5.78 -1.73
C ILE A 629 35.56 -6.70 -2.95
N ASP A 630 36.71 -7.25 -3.31
CA ASP A 630 36.88 -8.28 -4.33
C ASP A 630 37.55 -9.48 -3.66
N ALA A 631 36.77 -10.51 -3.36
CA ALA A 631 37.17 -11.67 -2.58
C ALA A 631 37.07 -12.96 -3.41
N ARG A 632 38.05 -13.85 -3.27
CA ARG A 632 38.08 -15.16 -3.93
C ARG A 632 38.38 -16.28 -2.94
N HIS A 633 37.69 -17.40 -3.08
CA HIS A 633 38.03 -18.67 -2.47
C HIS A 633 38.81 -19.53 -3.47
N LEU A 634 40.07 -19.85 -3.16
CA LEU A 634 41.00 -20.57 -4.05
C LEU A 634 41.00 -22.09 -3.82
N GLY A 635 39.99 -22.64 -3.16
CA GLY A 635 40.00 -24.01 -2.65
C GLY A 635 40.91 -24.19 -1.44
N ASP A 636 40.74 -25.33 -0.75
CA ASP A 636 41.51 -25.73 0.44
C ASP A 636 41.55 -24.68 1.57
N GLY A 637 40.49 -23.86 1.67
CA GLY A 637 40.37 -22.81 2.70
C GLY A 637 41.35 -21.66 2.53
N ARG A 638 41.77 -21.39 1.29
CA ARG A 638 42.66 -20.26 0.93
C ARG A 638 41.85 -19.13 0.32
N PHE A 639 42.14 -17.90 0.73
CA PHE A 639 41.38 -16.71 0.32
C PHE A 639 42.30 -15.57 -0.12
N GLU A 640 41.93 -14.92 -1.21
CA GLU A 640 42.56 -13.69 -1.69
C GLU A 640 41.51 -12.58 -1.72
N ILE A 641 41.77 -11.48 -1.01
CA ILE A 641 40.82 -10.39 -0.77
C ILE A 641 41.53 -9.06 -0.99
N THR A 642 40.95 -8.17 -1.79
CA THR A 642 41.35 -6.76 -1.87
C THR A 642 40.20 -5.86 -1.44
N THR A 643 40.53 -4.77 -0.75
CA THR A 643 39.55 -3.85 -0.16
C THR A 643 39.80 -2.39 -0.54
N SER A 644 38.73 -1.60 -0.61
CA SER A 644 38.78 -0.14 -0.70
C SER A 644 37.77 0.47 0.27
N ASN A 645 38.20 1.49 1.02
CA ASN A 645 37.41 2.15 2.08
C ASN A 645 36.79 1.23 3.15
N ILE A 646 37.34 0.03 3.40
CA ILE A 646 36.86 -0.86 4.46
C ILE A 646 37.76 -0.75 5.71
N ALA A 647 37.14 -0.72 6.88
CA ALA A 647 37.78 -0.85 8.19
C ALA A 647 37.48 -2.19 8.88
N ALA A 648 36.34 -2.83 8.57
CA ALA A 648 36.08 -4.21 8.95
C ALA A 648 35.11 -4.93 8.01
N PHE A 649 35.28 -6.24 7.85
CA PHE A 649 34.40 -7.12 7.08
C PHE A 649 34.31 -8.51 7.74
N SER A 650 33.32 -9.32 7.37
CA SER A 650 33.16 -10.70 7.85
C SER A 650 32.80 -11.67 6.73
N LEU A 651 33.01 -12.97 6.99
CA LEU A 651 32.76 -14.06 6.06
C LEU A 651 31.79 -15.10 6.65
N PRO A 652 30.51 -14.76 6.89
CA PRO A 652 29.65 -15.48 7.83
C PRO A 652 29.17 -16.87 7.37
N ASN A 653 29.16 -17.14 6.06
CA ASN A 653 28.52 -18.32 5.47
C ASN A 653 29.51 -19.36 4.91
N LEU A 654 30.81 -19.21 5.15
CA LEU A 654 31.80 -20.22 4.74
C LEU A 654 31.69 -21.47 5.64
N PRO A 655 31.81 -22.69 5.08
CA PRO A 655 31.64 -23.92 5.84
C PRO A 655 32.77 -24.10 6.86
N GLN A 656 32.48 -23.74 8.11
CA GLN A 656 33.32 -23.87 9.31
C GLN A 656 34.73 -23.27 9.20
N VAL A 657 34.96 -22.19 9.96
CA VAL A 657 36.25 -21.47 10.10
C VAL A 657 37.45 -22.37 10.45
N ALA A 658 37.21 -23.61 10.91
CA ALA A 658 38.23 -24.64 11.10
C ALA A 658 39.07 -24.93 9.85
N ASP A 659 38.54 -24.75 8.64
CA ASP A 659 39.26 -24.97 7.38
C ASP A 659 40.03 -23.75 6.84
N LEU A 660 39.95 -22.55 7.45
CA LEU A 660 40.68 -21.38 6.94
C LEU A 660 42.20 -21.51 7.15
N ARG A 661 42.94 -21.86 6.09
CA ARG A 661 44.39 -22.11 6.12
C ARG A 661 45.24 -20.89 5.81
N GLU A 662 44.81 -20.07 4.84
CA GLU A 662 45.56 -18.89 4.39
C GLU A 662 44.60 -17.82 3.90
N VAL A 663 44.46 -16.72 4.63
CA VAL A 663 43.69 -15.55 4.19
C VAL A 663 44.67 -14.41 3.88
N ARG A 664 44.63 -13.90 2.65
CA ARG A 664 45.38 -12.72 2.22
C ARG A 664 44.44 -11.55 2.03
N VAL A 665 44.68 -10.45 2.73
CA VAL A 665 43.89 -9.21 2.66
C VAL A 665 44.80 -8.05 2.31
N ASP A 666 44.54 -7.35 1.20
CA ASP A 666 45.41 -6.30 0.64
C ASP A 666 46.88 -6.77 0.47
N GLY A 667 47.08 -8.06 0.13
CA GLY A 667 48.40 -8.70 0.03
C GLY A 667 49.04 -9.12 1.36
N GLN A 668 48.47 -8.75 2.52
CA GLN A 668 48.94 -9.14 3.85
C GLN A 668 48.40 -10.53 4.22
N GLN A 669 49.27 -11.44 4.67
CA GLN A 669 48.83 -12.73 5.21
C GLN A 669 48.26 -12.54 6.63
N VAL A 670 46.96 -12.77 6.80
CA VAL A 670 46.27 -12.66 8.10
C VAL A 670 46.22 -14.03 8.76
N ARG A 671 46.61 -14.09 10.04
CA ARG A 671 46.45 -15.29 10.86
C ARG A 671 45.04 -15.34 11.44
N VAL A 672 44.32 -16.42 11.16
CA VAL A 672 42.96 -16.69 11.63
C VAL A 672 42.97 -17.89 12.58
N ARG A 673 42.06 -17.94 13.56
CA ARG A 673 41.78 -19.12 14.40
C ARG A 673 40.35 -19.64 14.17
N ALA A 674 40.11 -20.90 14.52
CA ALA A 674 38.77 -21.48 14.49
C ALA A 674 37.76 -20.62 15.30
N GLY A 675 36.72 -20.13 14.62
CA GLY A 675 35.69 -19.23 15.16
C GLY A 675 35.87 -17.74 14.83
N GLU A 676 37.06 -17.31 14.38
CA GLU A 676 37.32 -15.92 13.97
C GLU A 676 36.90 -15.70 12.50
N GLY A 677 35.65 -15.27 12.27
CA GLY A 677 35.11 -14.98 10.93
C GLY A 677 35.12 -13.51 10.51
N THR A 678 35.71 -12.63 11.33
CA THR A 678 35.68 -11.17 11.16
C THR A 678 37.10 -10.62 11.09
N PHE A 679 37.31 -9.67 10.17
CA PHE A 679 38.60 -9.05 9.86
C PHE A 679 38.51 -7.56 10.14
N VAL A 680 39.49 -7.03 10.90
CA VAL A 680 39.54 -5.64 11.35
C VAL A 680 40.84 -5.00 10.90
N ARG A 681 40.76 -3.73 10.45
CA ARG A 681 41.91 -2.95 10.00
C ARG A 681 42.35 -1.97 11.08
N SER A 682 43.57 -2.12 11.55
CA SER A 682 44.19 -1.16 12.47
C SER A 682 44.43 0.21 11.83
N ARG A 683 44.57 1.26 12.65
CA ARG A 683 44.94 2.63 12.19
C ARG A 683 46.31 2.70 11.47
N ARG A 684 47.11 1.62 11.49
CA ARG A 684 48.37 1.47 10.72
C ARG A 684 48.19 0.62 9.44
N GLY A 685 46.96 0.39 8.99
CA GLY A 685 46.64 -0.38 7.79
C GLY A 685 46.86 -1.90 7.89
N HIS A 686 47.33 -2.40 9.04
CA HIS A 686 47.53 -3.84 9.25
C HIS A 686 46.20 -4.53 9.55
N TRP A 687 45.99 -5.71 9.00
CA TRP A 687 44.78 -6.53 9.18
C TRP A 687 44.94 -7.62 10.26
N SER A 688 43.91 -7.81 11.06
CA SER A 688 43.79 -8.83 12.12
C SER A 688 42.45 -9.56 12.00
N ALA A 689 42.43 -10.85 12.37
CA ALA A 689 41.18 -11.60 12.56
C ALA A 689 40.75 -11.48 14.03
N GLU A 690 39.70 -10.72 14.30
CA GLU A 690 39.22 -10.45 15.66
C GLU A 690 37.77 -9.92 15.66
N ALA A 691 37.14 -9.90 16.83
CA ALA A 691 35.80 -9.35 17.00
C ALA A 691 35.79 -7.82 16.78
N LEU A 692 34.67 -7.29 16.27
CA LEU A 692 34.52 -5.85 16.04
C LEU A 692 34.80 -5.02 17.31
N PRO A 693 35.48 -3.86 17.20
CA PRO A 693 35.69 -2.95 18.32
C PRO A 693 34.37 -2.57 19.01
N ARG A 694 34.37 -2.65 20.35
CA ARG A 694 33.24 -2.20 21.18
C ARG A 694 33.25 -0.68 21.29
N GLY A 695 32.10 -0.05 21.08
CA GLY A 695 31.93 1.39 21.19
C GLY A 695 30.74 1.87 20.35
N LEU A 696 30.55 3.19 20.30
CA LEU A 696 29.63 3.81 19.35
C LEU A 696 30.30 3.87 17.98
N ALA A 697 29.61 3.42 16.93
CA ALA A 697 30.08 3.49 15.55
C ALA A 697 28.94 3.18 14.56
N LYS A 698 28.99 3.77 13.37
CA LYS A 698 28.03 3.58 12.26
C LYS A 698 28.01 2.12 11.79
N ARG A 699 26.83 1.50 11.77
CA ARG A 699 26.56 0.07 11.48
C ARG A 699 25.27 -0.07 10.66
N GLN A 700 25.01 -1.27 10.12
CA GLN A 700 23.69 -1.62 9.57
C GLN A 700 22.56 -1.24 10.54
N GLY A 701 21.54 -0.55 10.04
CA GLY A 701 20.41 -0.05 10.84
C GLY A 701 20.71 1.13 11.78
N LEU A 702 21.96 1.59 11.88
CA LEU A 702 22.38 2.72 12.71
C LEU A 702 23.61 3.42 12.13
N GLU A 703 23.48 3.91 10.89
CA GLU A 703 24.51 4.63 10.14
C GLU A 703 24.17 6.10 9.80
N GLY A 704 22.91 6.51 9.87
CA GLY A 704 22.43 7.78 9.31
C GLY A 704 22.27 7.72 7.78
N PRO A 705 21.60 8.69 7.13
CA PRO A 705 21.27 10.04 7.61
C PRO A 705 19.95 10.13 8.39
N VAL A 706 19.44 11.36 8.62
CA VAL A 706 18.16 11.63 9.31
C VAL A 706 16.99 10.82 8.75
N ALA A 707 16.94 10.60 7.44
CA ALA A 707 15.91 9.79 6.80
C ALA A 707 15.86 8.32 7.31
N ASP A 708 16.97 7.74 7.76
CA ASP A 708 17.02 6.35 8.22
C ASP A 708 16.20 6.11 9.49
N ALA A 709 16.00 7.15 10.31
CA ALA A 709 15.15 7.06 11.50
C ALA A 709 13.66 6.80 11.19
N PHE A 710 13.27 6.89 9.91
CA PHE A 710 11.94 6.52 9.40
C PHE A 710 11.90 5.16 8.71
N LEU A 711 13.05 4.49 8.51
CA LEU A 711 13.12 3.14 7.93
C LEU A 711 12.93 2.04 8.99
N GLY A 712 13.32 2.31 10.24
CA GLY A 712 13.01 1.45 11.38
C GLY A 712 11.72 1.88 12.09
N SER A 713 11.31 1.12 13.11
CA SER A 713 10.11 1.44 13.89
C SER A 713 10.27 2.78 14.62
N PHE A 714 9.36 3.75 14.41
CA PHE A 714 9.49 5.10 14.95
C PHE A 714 8.25 5.62 15.70
N LEU A 715 8.45 6.72 16.43
CA LEU A 715 7.46 7.49 17.17
C LEU A 715 7.70 9.00 16.93
N LEU A 716 6.68 9.73 16.48
CA LEU A 716 6.69 11.18 16.45
C LEU A 716 6.38 11.71 17.87
N VAL A 717 7.28 12.53 18.42
CA VAL A 717 7.15 13.09 19.77
C VAL A 717 6.92 14.60 19.69
N ARG A 718 5.70 15.01 20.05
CA ARG A 718 5.29 16.41 20.17
C ARG A 718 5.87 16.99 21.46
N GLY A 719 6.74 17.99 21.35
CA GLY A 719 7.23 18.75 22.50
C GLY A 719 6.12 19.59 23.13
N THR A 720 5.99 19.56 24.46
CA THR A 720 4.94 20.30 25.18
C THR A 720 5.47 21.37 26.15
N THR A 721 6.78 21.42 26.40
CA THR A 721 7.36 22.20 27.52
C THR A 721 7.69 23.65 27.20
N SER A 722 7.62 24.10 25.95
CA SER A 722 8.05 25.47 25.59
C SER A 722 7.24 26.51 26.36
N PRO A 723 7.86 27.58 26.90
CA PRO A 723 7.12 28.68 27.50
C PRO A 723 6.26 29.44 26.47
N ASP A 724 6.69 29.56 25.21
CA ASP A 724 5.95 30.28 24.17
C ASP A 724 4.77 29.43 23.65
N PRO A 725 3.51 29.91 23.81
CA PRO A 725 2.35 29.23 23.24
C PRO A 725 2.44 29.01 21.72
N TRP A 726 3.10 29.92 21.00
CA TRP A 726 3.25 29.83 19.55
C TRP A 726 4.24 28.75 19.13
N GLU A 727 5.29 28.48 19.91
CA GLU A 727 6.18 27.35 19.62
C GLU A 727 5.41 26.03 19.78
N ARG A 728 4.60 25.89 20.85
CA ARG A 728 3.76 24.70 21.07
C ARG A 728 2.74 24.50 19.95
N GLU A 729 2.16 25.59 19.43
CA GLU A 729 1.21 25.58 18.31
C GLU A 729 1.89 25.14 17.00
N VAL A 730 3.04 25.74 16.64
CA VAL A 730 3.82 25.33 15.47
C VAL A 730 4.29 23.88 15.59
N ILE A 731 4.81 23.46 16.74
CA ILE A 731 5.22 22.06 17.00
C ILE A 731 4.03 21.10 16.79
N ALA A 732 2.85 21.42 17.31
CA ALA A 732 1.65 20.59 17.11
C ALA A 732 1.24 20.52 15.63
N ARG A 733 1.27 21.64 14.91
CA ARG A 733 0.95 21.74 13.48
C ARG A 733 1.94 20.95 12.61
N GLU A 734 3.24 21.02 12.91
CA GLU A 734 4.28 20.29 12.17
C GLU A 734 4.25 18.78 12.44
N VAL A 735 3.90 18.34 13.65
CA VAL A 735 3.66 16.91 13.93
C VAL A 735 2.45 16.40 13.16
N GLU A 736 1.36 17.17 13.11
CA GLU A 736 0.16 16.81 12.34
C GLU A 736 0.39 16.88 10.81
N ALA A 737 1.25 17.79 10.34
CA ALA A 737 1.70 17.82 8.95
C ALA A 737 2.44 16.53 8.60
N LYS A 738 3.45 16.12 9.39
CA LYS A 738 4.19 14.86 9.17
C LYS A 738 3.29 13.63 9.23
N ALA A 739 2.35 13.60 10.19
CA ALA A 739 1.43 12.48 10.35
C ALA A 739 0.53 12.30 9.11
N ARG A 740 0.04 13.40 8.54
CA ARG A 740 -0.78 13.39 7.33
C ARG A 740 0.04 13.19 6.05
N ASP A 741 1.26 13.74 5.96
CA ASP A 741 2.17 13.45 4.86
C ASP A 741 2.50 11.95 4.79
N TRP A 742 2.72 11.29 5.92
CA TRP A 742 2.93 9.84 6.00
C TRP A 742 1.67 9.05 5.61
N ASP A 743 0.51 9.42 6.14
CA ASP A 743 -0.77 8.77 5.83
C ASP A 743 -1.15 8.91 4.33
N ARG A 744 -0.90 10.09 3.74
CA ARG A 744 -1.11 10.38 2.30
C ARG A 744 -0.17 9.59 1.38
N LEU A 745 1.03 9.24 1.85
CA LEU A 745 2.05 8.50 1.07
C LEU A 745 1.96 6.97 1.26
N TYR A 746 1.58 6.51 2.45
CA TYR A 746 1.74 5.13 2.88
C TYR A 746 0.46 4.48 3.45
N HIS A 747 -0.66 5.21 3.42
CA HIS A 747 -2.00 4.75 3.83
C HIS A 747 -2.07 4.18 5.26
N CYS A 748 -1.31 4.82 6.16
CA CYS A 748 -1.28 4.53 7.58
C CYS A 748 -0.96 5.80 8.36
N ARG A 749 -1.74 6.16 9.39
CA ARG A 749 -1.37 7.24 10.31
C ARG A 749 -0.26 6.77 11.27
N PRO A 750 0.90 7.45 11.36
CA PRO A 750 2.02 7.00 12.18
C PRO A 750 1.76 7.23 13.68
N ARG A 751 2.60 6.62 14.53
CA ARG A 751 2.58 6.83 15.98
C ARG A 751 2.93 8.26 16.35
N VAL A 752 2.07 8.88 17.17
CA VAL A 752 2.27 10.22 17.76
C VAL A 752 2.05 10.13 19.26
N LYS A 753 2.95 10.74 20.06
CA LYS A 753 2.78 10.97 21.50
C LYS A 753 3.26 12.37 21.89
N ASP A 754 2.76 12.87 23.02
CA ASP A 754 3.39 13.98 23.73
C ASP A 754 4.66 13.50 24.45
N ASP A 755 5.67 14.36 24.56
CA ASP A 755 6.92 14.11 25.29
C ASP A 755 6.70 13.64 26.74
N SER A 756 5.66 14.16 27.41
CA SER A 756 5.19 13.74 28.74
C SER A 756 4.50 12.37 28.79
N ALA A 757 4.13 11.80 27.64
CA ALA A 757 3.45 10.51 27.51
C ALA A 757 4.34 9.39 26.94
N VAL A 758 5.61 9.67 26.65
CA VAL A 758 6.59 8.67 26.19
C VAL A 758 7.10 7.85 27.37
N THR A 759 7.02 6.53 27.24
CA THR A 759 7.45 5.56 28.26
C THR A 759 8.84 4.98 27.93
N GLU A 760 9.50 4.37 28.91
CA GLU A 760 10.76 3.64 28.67
C GLU A 760 10.57 2.43 27.72
N ALA A 761 9.34 1.91 27.57
CA ALA A 761 9.01 0.90 26.56
C ALA A 761 9.01 1.50 25.13
N ASP A 762 8.51 2.72 24.94
CA ASP A 762 8.61 3.43 23.66
C ASP A 762 10.08 3.71 23.30
N ILE A 763 10.88 4.12 24.28
CA ILE A 763 12.33 4.39 24.13
C ILE A 763 13.11 3.11 23.77
N ALA A 764 12.71 1.96 24.30
CA ALA A 764 13.28 0.66 23.94
C ALA A 764 12.89 0.23 22.51
N GLN A 765 11.61 0.40 22.15
CA GLN A 765 11.06 -0.15 20.91
C GLN A 765 11.32 0.71 19.67
N HIS A 766 11.27 2.04 19.78
CA HIS A 766 11.18 2.96 18.65
C HIS A 766 12.36 3.95 18.54
N HIS A 767 12.61 4.40 17.31
CA HIS A 767 13.31 5.66 17.03
C HIS A 767 12.43 6.84 17.45
N LEU A 768 13.04 7.88 18.04
CA LEU A 768 12.31 9.03 18.59
C LEU A 768 12.51 10.25 17.70
N ILE A 769 11.45 10.73 17.06
CA ILE A 769 11.47 11.96 16.25
C ILE A 769 10.95 13.11 17.10
N LEU A 770 11.86 13.84 17.74
CA LEU A 770 11.56 14.91 18.69
C LEU A 770 11.35 16.24 17.96
N TYR A 771 10.12 16.77 18.03
CA TYR A 771 9.81 18.12 17.58
C TYR A 771 9.96 19.11 18.75
N GLY A 772 10.69 20.20 18.50
CA GLY A 772 11.07 21.20 19.51
C GLY A 772 12.49 20.99 20.06
N GLY A 773 13.16 22.10 20.39
CA GLY A 773 14.47 22.08 21.06
C GLY A 773 14.37 21.68 22.54
N PRO A 774 15.51 21.67 23.28
CA PRO A 774 15.54 21.27 24.70
C PRO A 774 14.56 22.04 25.61
N ALA A 775 14.33 23.33 25.36
CA ALA A 775 13.34 24.09 26.11
C ALA A 775 11.88 23.72 25.77
N ALA A 776 11.65 23.16 24.58
CA ALA A 776 10.34 22.89 24.03
C ALA A 776 9.89 21.41 24.11
N ASN A 777 10.83 20.49 24.32
CA ASN A 777 10.60 19.05 24.36
C ASN A 777 11.37 18.39 25.52
N ALA A 778 10.65 17.76 26.45
CA ALA A 778 11.23 17.16 27.66
C ALA A 778 12.26 16.05 27.38
N LEU A 779 12.11 15.31 26.28
CA LEU A 779 13.10 14.31 25.87
C LEU A 779 14.33 14.96 25.21
N ALA A 780 14.14 16.05 24.47
CA ALA A 780 15.26 16.79 23.89
C ALA A 780 16.18 17.35 25.00
N ALA A 781 15.61 17.83 26.12
CA ALA A 781 16.35 18.19 27.32
C ALA A 781 17.14 17.01 27.93
N ARG A 782 16.54 15.81 28.00
CA ARG A 782 17.21 14.59 28.53
C ARG A 782 18.41 14.15 27.68
N VAL A 783 18.37 14.34 26.35
CA VAL A 783 19.43 13.85 25.44
C VAL A 783 20.47 14.90 25.04
N ALA A 784 20.09 16.17 24.89
CA ALA A 784 20.95 17.19 24.32
C ALA A 784 22.33 17.37 25.00
N PRO A 785 22.47 17.27 26.34
CA PRO A 785 23.78 17.32 27.01
C PRO A 785 24.75 16.17 26.65
N LYS A 786 24.29 15.16 25.90
CA LYS A 786 25.08 14.02 25.42
C LYS A 786 25.23 13.98 23.89
N LEU A 787 24.76 15.01 23.17
CA LEU A 787 24.88 15.10 21.71
C LEU A 787 26.14 15.89 21.32
N PRO A 788 26.77 15.59 20.17
CA PRO A 788 27.97 16.29 19.70
C PRO A 788 27.68 17.72 19.21
N ILE A 789 26.42 18.08 18.99
CA ILE A 789 25.98 19.45 18.65
C ILE A 789 25.33 20.07 19.88
N ASN A 790 25.81 21.25 20.27
CA ASN A 790 25.31 21.96 21.44
C ASN A 790 24.02 22.70 21.07
N LEU A 791 22.93 22.26 21.70
CA LEU A 791 21.60 22.87 21.57
C LEU A 791 21.29 23.74 22.80
N PRO A 792 20.62 24.89 22.64
CA PRO A 792 20.32 25.79 23.75
C PRO A 792 19.33 25.16 24.73
N GLN A 793 19.71 25.12 26.00
CA GLN A 793 18.88 24.57 27.09
C GLN A 793 17.84 25.57 27.62
N VAL A 794 17.93 26.84 27.22
CA VAL A 794 17.08 27.93 27.71
C VAL A 794 16.40 28.62 26.53
N ALA A 795 15.08 28.81 26.60
CA ALA A 795 14.23 29.28 25.50
C ALA A 795 14.59 30.66 24.89
N ASN A 796 15.45 31.44 25.56
CA ASN A 796 15.88 32.78 25.10
C ASN A 796 17.29 32.78 24.46
N LEU A 797 18.01 31.65 24.48
CA LEU A 797 19.36 31.57 23.92
C LEU A 797 19.30 31.24 22.42
N ARG A 798 19.42 32.26 21.58
CA ARG A 798 19.36 32.15 20.11
C ARG A 798 20.70 31.75 19.48
N GLU A 799 21.37 30.69 19.98
CA GLU A 799 22.52 30.09 19.28
C GLU A 799 22.50 28.54 19.25
N VAL A 800 23.04 27.97 18.16
CA VAL A 800 23.45 26.54 18.03
C VAL A 800 24.95 26.50 17.80
N ARG A 801 25.67 25.53 18.39
CA ARG A 801 27.12 25.37 18.16
C ARG A 801 27.51 23.97 17.70
N VAL A 802 28.10 23.91 16.50
CA VAL A 802 28.62 22.69 15.84
C VAL A 802 30.14 22.75 15.86
N GLY A 803 30.78 21.96 16.73
CA GLY A 803 32.22 22.05 16.96
C GLY A 803 32.65 23.48 17.34
N ASN A 804 33.55 24.06 16.55
CA ASN A 804 34.07 25.41 16.74
C ASN A 804 33.20 26.53 16.12
N LYS A 805 32.07 26.20 15.47
CA LYS A 805 31.21 27.17 14.78
C LYS A 805 29.92 27.42 15.55
N THR A 806 29.64 28.68 15.86
CA THR A 806 28.36 29.15 16.45
C THR A 806 27.51 29.81 15.37
N PHE A 807 26.23 29.47 15.33
CA PHE A 807 25.22 30.03 14.42
C PHE A 807 24.09 30.64 15.25
N ALA A 808 23.69 31.88 14.96
CA ALA A 808 22.73 32.62 15.77
C ALA A 808 21.75 33.43 14.90
N GLY A 809 20.51 33.56 15.37
CA GLY A 809 19.41 34.24 14.67
C GLY A 809 18.04 33.63 15.01
N ASP A 810 16.96 34.38 14.85
CA ASP A 810 15.60 33.90 15.17
C ASP A 810 15.04 32.94 14.10
N ASP A 811 15.49 33.03 12.85
CA ASP A 811 15.09 32.14 11.74
C ASP A 811 15.97 30.89 11.60
N VAL A 812 17.02 30.79 12.42
CA VAL A 812 17.98 29.68 12.45
C VAL A 812 17.37 28.46 13.14
N GLY A 813 17.59 27.27 12.58
CA GLY A 813 17.21 26.01 13.19
C GLY A 813 18.15 24.87 12.84
N VAL A 814 17.85 23.68 13.35
CA VAL A 814 18.68 22.48 13.21
C VAL A 814 17.83 21.21 13.07
N LYS A 815 18.20 20.39 12.08
CA LYS A 815 17.87 18.96 12.01
C LYS A 815 19.11 18.16 12.41
N LEU A 816 18.95 17.10 13.20
CA LEU A 816 20.03 16.21 13.65
C LEU A 816 19.49 14.81 13.90
N CYS A 817 20.18 13.76 13.41
CA CYS A 817 20.03 12.39 13.91
C CYS A 817 21.28 11.93 14.66
N TYR A 818 21.08 11.14 15.71
CA TYR A 818 22.16 10.55 16.50
C TYR A 818 21.70 9.22 17.13
N PRO A 819 22.59 8.28 17.47
CA PRO A 819 22.25 7.18 18.37
C PRO A 819 21.69 7.70 19.69
N ASN A 820 20.50 7.25 20.07
CA ASN A 820 19.75 7.79 21.19
C ASN A 820 20.52 7.61 22.51
N PRO A 821 20.89 8.69 23.23
CA PRO A 821 21.62 8.61 24.51
C PRO A 821 20.83 8.00 25.69
N LEU A 822 19.59 7.55 25.45
CA LEU A 822 18.77 6.70 26.32
C LEU A 822 18.70 5.23 25.84
N ASN A 823 18.96 4.96 24.56
CA ASN A 823 18.98 3.63 23.95
C ASN A 823 19.88 3.60 22.68
N PRO A 824 21.19 3.28 22.79
CA PRO A 824 22.14 3.32 21.67
C PRO A 824 21.87 2.36 20.50
N GLU A 825 20.85 1.50 20.58
CA GLU A 825 20.38 0.62 19.49
C GLU A 825 19.29 1.28 18.62
N ARG A 826 18.93 2.54 18.90
CA ARG A 826 17.91 3.32 18.18
C ARG A 826 18.40 4.73 17.87
N TYR A 827 17.92 5.34 16.79
CA TYR A 827 18.08 6.78 16.56
C TYR A 827 17.24 7.64 17.51
N VAL A 828 17.76 8.82 17.85
CA VAL A 828 16.98 10.01 18.16
C VAL A 828 17.17 11.01 17.02
N VAL A 829 16.09 11.66 16.59
CA VAL A 829 16.11 12.81 15.68
C VAL A 829 15.60 14.02 16.44
N ILE A 830 16.27 15.16 16.30
CA ILE A 830 15.80 16.45 16.80
C ILE A 830 15.49 17.36 15.62
N LEU A 831 14.27 17.89 15.61
CA LEU A 831 13.77 18.91 14.70
C LEU A 831 13.48 20.16 15.54
N ALA A 832 14.47 21.05 15.62
CA ALA A 832 14.44 22.21 16.51
C ALA A 832 14.65 23.52 15.74
N GLY A 833 13.95 24.57 16.18
CA GLY A 833 14.23 25.95 15.78
C GLY A 833 14.81 26.73 16.95
N LEU A 834 15.54 27.82 16.65
CA LEU A 834 15.87 28.81 17.67
C LEU A 834 14.69 29.74 17.98
N SER A 835 13.68 29.80 17.10
CA SER A 835 12.36 30.34 17.38
C SER A 835 11.27 29.53 16.64
N PRO A 836 9.97 29.77 16.90
CA PRO A 836 8.88 29.18 16.14
C PRO A 836 8.97 29.42 14.62
N ALA A 837 9.58 30.54 14.19
CA ALA A 837 9.75 30.86 12.77
C ALA A 837 10.77 29.94 12.05
N ALA A 838 11.70 29.36 12.79
CA ALA A 838 12.63 28.36 12.27
C ALA A 838 12.00 26.96 12.17
N LEU A 839 10.96 26.68 12.95
CA LEU A 839 10.19 25.42 12.89
C LEU A 839 9.11 25.41 11.80
N ASP A 840 8.72 26.57 11.26
CA ASP A 840 7.71 26.66 10.21
C ASP A 840 8.08 25.80 8.98
N GLN A 841 7.18 24.86 8.66
CA GLN A 841 7.25 23.91 7.53
C GLN A 841 8.47 22.98 7.56
N ILE A 842 9.09 22.75 8.73
CA ILE A 842 10.36 22.01 8.90
C ILE A 842 10.38 20.63 8.22
N ASN A 843 9.23 19.95 8.16
CA ASN A 843 9.10 18.65 7.51
C ASN A 843 9.51 18.70 6.03
N ASN A 844 8.92 19.63 5.28
CA ASN A 844 9.06 19.73 3.83
C ASN A 844 10.04 20.84 3.42
N ARG A 845 10.77 21.43 4.37
CA ARG A 845 11.71 22.54 4.12
C ARG A 845 12.95 22.13 3.30
N PHE A 846 13.37 20.87 3.39
CA PHE A 846 14.61 20.34 2.78
C PHE A 846 14.39 18.99 2.05
N GLY A 847 15.47 18.36 1.57
CA GLY A 847 15.45 17.08 0.84
C GLY A 847 15.07 17.20 -0.64
N ASN A 848 14.10 18.06 -0.98
CA ASN A 848 13.43 18.16 -2.30
C ASN A 848 14.28 18.57 -3.53
N TRP A 849 15.61 18.65 -3.41
CA TRP A 849 16.51 19.12 -4.46
C TRP A 849 16.85 18.06 -5.52
N PHE A 850 16.71 16.76 -5.20
CA PHE A 850 16.98 15.65 -6.12
C PHE A 850 16.08 15.66 -7.37
N GLY A 851 14.83 16.13 -7.22
CA GLY A 851 13.88 16.23 -8.33
C GLY A 851 13.26 14.90 -8.79
N TRP A 852 13.43 13.81 -8.04
CA TRP A 852 12.98 12.46 -8.35
C TRP A 852 12.20 11.89 -7.15
N GLY A 853 11.00 11.37 -7.41
CA GLY A 853 10.00 10.98 -6.40
C GLY A 853 10.48 10.18 -5.19
N PRO A 854 11.37 9.16 -5.33
CA PRO A 854 11.87 8.35 -4.21
C PRO A 854 12.73 9.12 -3.20
N TYR A 855 13.21 10.32 -3.55
CA TYR A 855 14.10 11.13 -2.70
C TYR A 855 13.50 12.50 -2.36
N ASP A 856 12.21 12.68 -2.61
CA ASP A 856 11.50 13.89 -2.22
C ASP A 856 11.19 13.86 -0.70
N ASN A 857 11.43 14.99 -0.03
CA ASN A 857 11.54 15.09 1.44
C ASN A 857 12.59 14.16 2.10
N TYR A 858 13.57 13.60 1.36
CA TYR A 858 14.64 12.77 1.92
C TYR A 858 15.73 13.65 2.58
N ASP A 859 15.74 13.72 3.92
CA ASP A 859 16.82 14.37 4.69
C ASP A 859 18.09 13.50 4.65
N TRP A 860 18.95 13.79 3.66
CA TRP A 860 20.10 13.01 3.23
C TRP A 860 21.40 13.20 4.06
N PHE A 861 21.36 14.01 5.11
CA PHE A 861 22.51 14.36 5.98
C PHE A 861 22.29 13.87 7.42
N ASP A 862 23.35 13.73 8.21
CA ASP A 862 23.20 13.43 9.65
C ASP A 862 22.79 14.68 10.44
N TYR A 863 23.30 15.85 10.06
CA TYR A 863 22.93 17.13 10.66
C TYR A 863 22.92 18.28 9.66
N GLY A 864 22.03 19.25 9.89
CA GLY A 864 21.89 20.45 9.09
C GLY A 864 21.39 21.63 9.92
N VAL A 865 22.22 22.67 10.03
CA VAL A 865 21.87 24.00 10.55
C VAL A 865 21.48 24.89 9.38
N TYR A 866 20.30 25.48 9.45
CA TYR A 866 19.63 26.17 8.35
C TYR A 866 19.08 27.53 8.80
N ASP A 867 18.72 28.37 7.84
CA ASP A 867 18.05 29.65 8.05
C ASP A 867 16.91 29.87 7.04
N ALA A 868 16.39 31.10 6.90
CA ALA A 868 15.39 31.44 5.89
C ALA A 868 15.87 31.25 4.44
N ARG A 869 17.18 31.33 4.16
CA ARG A 869 17.75 31.24 2.81
C ARG A 869 18.08 29.82 2.38
N THR A 870 18.05 28.84 3.28
CA THR A 870 18.30 27.44 2.94
C THR A 870 17.17 26.82 2.10
N VAL A 871 17.53 26.24 0.95
CA VAL A 871 16.65 25.48 0.03
C VAL A 871 17.33 24.24 -0.58
N SER A 872 18.65 24.28 -0.75
CA SER A 872 19.51 23.28 -1.41
C SER A 872 20.83 23.07 -0.63
N PRO A 873 21.62 22.02 -0.90
CA PRO A 873 22.79 21.63 -0.07
C PRO A 873 23.75 22.78 0.25
N GLU A 874 24.17 23.52 -0.78
CA GLU A 874 25.07 24.67 -0.70
C GLU A 874 24.49 25.93 -0.03
N THR A 875 23.20 25.94 0.32
CA THR A 875 22.52 27.10 0.96
C THR A 875 22.23 26.92 2.45
N PHE A 876 22.58 25.77 3.04
CA PHE A 876 22.60 25.58 4.50
C PHE A 876 23.55 26.59 5.16
N LEU A 877 23.38 26.88 6.46
CA LEU A 877 24.45 27.54 7.22
C LEU A 877 25.61 26.56 7.45
N CYS A 878 25.25 25.32 7.79
CA CYS A 878 26.14 24.18 7.91
C CYS A 878 25.35 22.90 7.64
N VAL A 879 25.86 21.99 6.82
CA VAL A 879 25.31 20.63 6.64
C VAL A 879 26.44 19.62 6.71
N GLY A 880 26.20 18.43 7.23
CA GLY A 880 27.29 17.47 7.36
C GLY A 880 26.90 16.11 7.90
N PHE A 881 27.95 15.32 8.06
CA PHE A 881 27.92 13.94 8.49
C PHE A 881 28.89 13.76 9.65
N PHE A 882 28.58 12.83 10.54
CA PHE A 882 29.52 12.31 11.52
C PHE A 882 30.44 11.28 10.85
N ASP A 883 31.60 11.05 11.46
CA ASP A 883 32.50 10.00 11.04
C ASP A 883 31.94 8.59 11.36
N MET A 884 32.74 7.55 11.10
CA MET A 884 32.31 6.17 11.37
C MET A 884 32.22 5.83 12.87
N ALA A 885 32.72 6.67 13.79
CA ALA A 885 32.56 6.55 15.24
C ALA A 885 31.38 7.38 15.81
N TRP A 886 30.64 8.11 14.95
CA TRP A 886 29.66 9.14 15.34
C TRP A 886 30.28 10.38 16.02
N GLU A 887 31.53 10.71 15.70
CA GLU A 887 32.23 11.93 16.12
C GLU A 887 32.12 13.05 15.06
N LEU A 888 32.31 14.31 15.47
CA LEU A 888 32.35 15.45 14.55
C LEU A 888 33.73 15.57 13.89
N ASP A 889 33.74 15.65 12.56
CA ASP A 889 34.96 15.87 11.76
C ASP A 889 34.71 16.96 10.71
N GLU A 890 35.53 18.02 10.72
CA GLU A 890 35.41 19.16 9.82
C GLU A 890 35.57 18.75 8.33
N ARG A 891 36.21 17.60 8.04
CA ARG A 891 36.31 17.00 6.69
C ARG A 891 34.95 16.62 6.10
N TYR A 892 33.96 16.31 6.95
CA TYR A 892 32.59 15.95 6.54
C TYR A 892 31.56 17.03 6.93
N GLN A 893 32.03 18.20 7.37
CA GLN A 893 31.24 19.41 7.63
C GLN A 893 31.34 20.40 6.45
N PHE A 894 30.21 20.75 5.85
CA PHE A 894 30.10 21.64 4.71
C PHE A 894 29.41 22.95 5.17
N LEU A 895 30.10 24.09 5.03
CA LEU A 895 29.53 25.40 5.32
C LEU A 895 28.86 25.98 4.07
N GLY A 896 27.83 26.80 4.25
CA GLY A 896 27.10 27.41 3.14
C GLY A 896 27.95 28.30 2.24
N ASP A 897 27.65 28.29 0.94
CA ASP A 897 28.25 29.18 -0.04
C ASP A 897 27.58 30.56 -0.04
N GLU A 898 28.38 31.62 -0.06
CA GLU A 898 27.87 32.99 0.03
C GLU A 898 27.15 33.44 -1.25
N ALA A 899 27.60 33.01 -2.43
CA ALA A 899 26.95 33.36 -3.69
C ALA A 899 25.61 32.63 -3.87
N ALA A 900 25.55 31.34 -3.57
CA ALA A 900 24.30 30.56 -3.57
C ALA A 900 23.27 31.11 -2.57
N ARG A 901 23.73 31.52 -1.38
CA ARG A 901 22.89 32.14 -0.33
C ARG A 901 22.50 33.58 -0.66
N ALA A 902 23.32 34.32 -1.41
CA ALA A 902 22.96 35.63 -1.96
C ALA A 902 21.91 35.52 -3.08
N ALA A 903 22.00 34.49 -3.93
CA ALA A 903 21.10 34.21 -5.04
C ALA A 903 19.73 33.60 -4.65
N THR A 904 19.46 33.41 -3.36
CA THR A 904 18.24 32.79 -2.83
C THR A 904 17.47 33.78 -1.96
N GLN A 905 16.17 33.97 -2.23
CA GLN A 905 15.33 34.81 -1.38
C GLN A 905 15.01 34.11 -0.05
N PRO A 906 15.03 34.84 1.09
CA PRO A 906 14.68 34.27 2.39
C PRO A 906 13.18 33.91 2.46
N GLN A 907 12.87 32.74 3.04
CA GLN A 907 11.53 32.39 3.49
C GLN A 907 11.04 33.42 4.50
N ARG A 908 9.92 34.07 4.23
CA ARG A 908 9.16 34.78 5.27
C ARG A 908 8.31 33.78 6.04
N VAL A 909 8.08 34.07 7.32
CA VAL A 909 6.98 33.49 8.08
C VAL A 909 5.86 34.54 8.15
N PRO A 910 4.58 34.19 7.94
CA PRO A 910 3.48 35.16 7.97
C PRO A 910 3.40 35.90 9.31
N ALA A 911 3.23 37.22 9.25
CA ALA A 911 3.27 38.11 10.41
C ALA A 911 1.97 38.10 11.25
N LEU A 912 0.83 37.80 10.61
CA LEU A 912 -0.48 37.72 11.22
C LEU A 912 -0.82 36.25 11.47
N ARG A 913 -0.81 35.80 12.73
CA ARG A 913 -1.23 34.44 13.13
C ARG A 913 -2.72 34.20 12.90
N ALA A 914 -3.51 35.25 13.06
CA ALA A 914 -4.93 35.35 12.77
C ALA A 914 -5.24 36.78 12.31
N LEU A 915 -6.45 37.03 11.79
CA LEU A 915 -6.86 38.38 11.40
C LEU A 915 -6.98 39.31 12.63
N PRO A 916 -6.42 40.53 12.58
CA PRO A 916 -6.56 41.49 13.67
C PRO A 916 -7.97 42.09 13.70
N GLY A 917 -8.43 42.43 14.91
CA GLY A 917 -9.65 43.23 15.10
C GLY A 917 -9.31 44.71 15.34
N PRO A 918 -9.79 45.67 14.54
CA PRO A 918 -10.59 45.49 13.31
C PRO A 918 -9.72 45.07 12.09
N PRO A 919 -10.33 44.38 11.10
CA PRO A 919 -9.60 43.92 9.91
C PRO A 919 -9.23 45.09 8.98
N PRO A 920 -7.97 45.17 8.51
CA PRO A 920 -7.54 46.19 7.55
C PRO A 920 -8.21 46.01 6.18
N ASP A 921 -8.21 47.06 5.36
CA ASP A 921 -8.90 47.08 4.06
C ASP A 921 -8.36 46.08 3.03
N GLU A 922 -7.08 45.70 3.10
CA GLU A 922 -6.44 44.68 2.26
C GLU A 922 -5.38 43.90 3.05
N VAL A 923 -5.25 42.59 2.81
CA VAL A 923 -4.23 41.68 3.41
C VAL A 923 -3.67 40.75 2.35
N PHE A 924 -2.35 40.72 2.20
CA PHE A 924 -1.67 39.69 1.40
C PHE A 924 -1.69 38.35 2.12
N LEU A 925 -2.01 37.27 1.41
CA LEU A 925 -2.09 35.92 1.98
C LEU A 925 -0.70 35.35 2.35
N SER A 926 0.39 36.02 1.98
CA SER A 926 1.74 35.78 2.47
C SER A 926 2.07 36.48 3.80
N ASP A 927 1.22 37.41 4.27
CA ASP A 927 1.31 37.97 5.63
C ASP A 927 0.38 37.28 6.64
N LEU A 928 -0.63 36.54 6.18
CA LEU A 928 -1.54 35.75 7.02
C LEU A 928 -1.07 34.29 7.15
N MET A 929 -1.16 33.71 8.34
CA MET A 929 -0.88 32.30 8.56
C MET A 929 -2.02 31.43 8.01
N PRO A 930 -1.75 30.44 7.15
CA PRO A 930 -2.76 29.49 6.71
C PRO A 930 -3.15 28.51 7.82
N SER A 931 -4.44 28.13 7.88
CA SER A 931 -4.94 27.04 8.74
C SER A 931 -4.56 25.66 8.18
N LEU A 932 -4.36 25.55 6.88
CA LEU A 932 -3.88 24.35 6.21
C LEU A 932 -2.79 24.68 5.19
N VAL A 933 -1.69 23.94 5.25
CA VAL A 933 -0.84 23.66 4.09
C VAL A 933 -0.89 22.15 3.86
N ASP A 934 -1.36 21.76 2.68
CA ASP A 934 -1.24 20.42 2.11
C ASP A 934 -0.61 20.56 0.73
N GLN A 935 0.72 20.52 0.69
CA GLN A 935 1.49 20.55 -0.55
C GLN A 935 2.28 19.25 -0.68
N HIS A 936 2.17 18.60 -1.83
CA HIS A 936 2.66 17.23 -1.96
C HIS A 936 4.20 17.11 -2.01
N LYS A 937 4.89 18.23 -2.20
CA LYS A 937 6.35 18.31 -2.27
C LYS A 937 6.83 19.69 -1.85
N GLY A 938 7.65 19.73 -0.80
CA GLY A 938 8.34 20.95 -0.40
C GLY A 938 7.48 22.03 0.27
N LEU A 939 8.13 23.10 0.73
CA LEU A 939 7.51 24.26 1.38
C LEU A 939 6.68 25.15 0.44
N VAL A 940 5.68 25.85 0.99
CA VAL A 940 5.03 27.01 0.38
C VAL A 940 5.93 28.23 0.53
N GLY A 941 6.30 28.85 -0.58
CA GLY A 941 7.11 30.06 -0.60
C GLY A 941 6.25 31.29 -0.30
N PHE A 942 6.49 31.95 0.83
CA PHE A 942 5.82 33.22 1.16
C PHE A 942 6.64 34.40 0.60
N ASP A 943 6.04 35.15 -0.33
CA ASP A 943 6.67 36.19 -1.16
C ASP A 943 7.87 35.73 -2.02
N ARG A 944 8.02 34.41 -2.21
CA ARG A 944 9.03 33.75 -3.06
C ARG A 944 8.47 32.49 -3.72
N SER A 945 9.14 31.98 -4.75
CA SER A 945 8.80 30.69 -5.39
C SER A 945 9.07 29.50 -4.47
N HIS A 946 8.58 28.32 -4.85
CA HIS A 946 8.88 27.09 -4.11
C HIS A 946 10.40 26.80 -4.05
N GLN A 947 11.17 27.07 -5.13
CA GLN A 947 12.63 26.90 -5.14
C GLN A 947 13.43 28.10 -4.57
N GLY A 948 12.75 29.06 -3.93
CA GLY A 948 13.39 30.23 -3.31
C GLY A 948 13.81 31.34 -4.27
N ASN A 949 13.29 31.36 -5.50
CA ASN A 949 13.44 32.47 -6.45
C ASN A 949 12.41 33.60 -6.20
N PRO A 950 12.63 34.81 -6.74
CA PRO A 950 11.58 35.82 -6.89
C PRO A 950 10.40 35.31 -7.74
N LEU A 951 9.16 35.55 -7.30
CA LEU A 951 7.96 35.23 -8.09
C LEU A 951 7.93 36.03 -9.41
N THR A 952 7.97 35.33 -10.55
CA THR A 952 8.04 35.99 -11.89
C THR A 952 6.70 36.12 -12.60
N VAL A 953 5.70 35.33 -12.19
CA VAL A 953 4.39 35.23 -12.82
C VAL A 953 3.68 36.60 -12.88
N GLY A 954 3.49 37.10 -14.11
CA GLY A 954 2.85 38.39 -14.38
C GLY A 954 3.80 39.57 -14.56
N LEU A 955 5.11 39.36 -14.66
CA LEU A 955 6.08 40.38 -15.10
C LEU A 955 6.19 40.40 -16.64
N VAL A 956 6.37 41.60 -17.21
CA VAL A 956 6.54 41.77 -18.67
C VAL A 956 7.87 41.16 -19.11
N GLY A 957 7.80 40.19 -20.02
CA GLY A 957 8.95 39.43 -20.53
C GLY A 957 9.01 37.97 -20.10
N GLY A 958 8.32 37.59 -19.02
CA GLY A 958 8.19 36.19 -18.57
C GLY A 958 9.51 35.46 -18.28
N ALA A 959 9.45 34.14 -18.21
CA ALA A 959 10.60 33.27 -17.91
C ALA A 959 11.71 33.28 -18.98
N SER A 960 11.51 33.94 -20.13
CA SER A 960 12.48 34.07 -21.21
C SER A 960 13.26 35.39 -21.22
N ALA A 961 12.88 36.39 -20.40
CA ALA A 961 13.60 37.66 -20.35
C ALA A 961 15.00 37.52 -19.72
N PRO A 962 16.07 38.05 -20.35
CA PRO A 962 17.35 38.27 -19.66
C PRO A 962 17.15 39.30 -18.54
N ARG A 963 17.73 39.06 -17.35
CA ARG A 963 17.97 40.15 -16.40
C ARG A 963 19.23 40.87 -16.89
N ASP A 964 19.08 42.05 -17.49
CA ASP A 964 20.24 42.92 -17.75
C ASP A 964 20.80 43.38 -16.39
N PRO A 965 22.04 43.02 -16.02
CA PRO A 965 22.64 43.44 -14.75
C PRO A 965 22.93 44.96 -14.68
N ARG A 966 22.60 45.73 -15.72
CA ARG A 966 22.72 47.20 -15.77
C ARG A 966 21.38 47.91 -16.02
N GLY A 967 20.26 47.19 -16.03
CA GLY A 967 18.92 47.78 -16.12
C GLY A 967 18.47 48.43 -14.80
N PRO A 968 17.60 49.46 -14.83
CA PRO A 968 17.09 50.12 -13.62
C PRO A 968 16.15 49.21 -12.80
N GLU A 969 16.08 49.45 -11.49
CA GLU A 969 15.40 48.61 -10.47
C GLU A 969 13.85 48.60 -10.50
N THR A 970 13.22 48.59 -11.68
CA THR A 970 11.77 48.78 -11.82
C THR A 970 10.92 47.51 -11.68
N ALA A 971 11.52 46.33 -11.62
CA ALA A 971 10.84 45.05 -11.36
C ALA A 971 11.04 44.61 -9.90
N ARG A 972 10.31 45.23 -8.97
CA ARG A 972 10.19 44.70 -7.59
C ARG A 972 9.63 43.26 -7.64
N PRO A 973 10.13 42.33 -6.80
CA PRO A 973 9.58 40.98 -6.74
C PRO A 973 8.09 41.03 -6.36
N ARG A 974 7.25 40.28 -7.08
CA ARG A 974 5.83 40.17 -6.76
C ARG A 974 5.64 39.45 -5.43
N ARG A 975 4.60 39.85 -4.70
CA ARG A 975 4.18 39.20 -3.46
C ARG A 975 3.37 37.93 -3.73
N GLY A 976 2.98 37.22 -2.68
CA GLY A 976 2.04 36.10 -2.75
C GLY A 976 2.67 34.74 -2.46
N LEU A 977 2.17 33.69 -3.11
CA LEU A 977 2.45 32.29 -2.74
C LEU A 977 3.10 31.53 -3.90
N GLY A 978 4.33 31.05 -3.70
CA GLY A 978 4.99 30.06 -4.55
C GLY A 978 4.64 28.64 -4.11
N VAL A 979 4.16 27.82 -5.04
CA VAL A 979 3.61 26.48 -4.76
C VAL A 979 4.08 25.45 -5.79
N ARG A 980 3.85 24.16 -5.51
CA ARG A 980 4.01 23.06 -6.46
C ARG A 980 2.74 22.21 -6.49
N ALA A 981 2.08 22.15 -7.66
CA ALA A 981 0.86 21.37 -7.82
C ALA A 981 1.15 19.84 -7.77
N PRO A 982 0.25 19.03 -7.16
CA PRO A 982 -0.98 19.44 -6.51
C PRO A 982 -0.72 20.07 -5.13
N SER A 983 -1.40 21.20 -4.85
CA SER A 983 -1.29 21.91 -3.56
C SER A 983 -2.60 22.55 -3.12
N LYS A 984 -2.81 22.58 -1.80
CA LYS A 984 -3.96 23.14 -1.09
C LYS A 984 -3.49 24.03 0.06
N ILE A 985 -3.98 25.27 0.08
CA ILE A 985 -3.67 26.26 1.12
C ILE A 985 -4.97 26.89 1.60
N GLU A 986 -5.28 26.76 2.89
CA GLU A 986 -6.52 27.25 3.50
C GLU A 986 -6.23 28.43 4.45
N TYR A 987 -7.13 29.42 4.45
CA TYR A 987 -7.10 30.59 5.31
C TYR A 987 -8.45 30.81 5.99
N GLN A 988 -8.43 31.11 7.28
CA GLN A 988 -9.62 31.58 8.00
C GLN A 988 -9.76 33.10 7.83
N LEU A 989 -10.92 33.53 7.34
CA LEU A 989 -11.28 34.91 7.00
C LEU A 989 -12.48 35.44 7.80
N ASP A 990 -13.22 34.57 8.49
CA ASP A 990 -14.39 34.88 9.34
C ASP A 990 -15.49 35.74 8.68
N GLY A 991 -15.56 35.77 7.33
CA GLY A 991 -16.48 36.64 6.59
C GLY A 991 -16.09 38.13 6.56
N GLN A 992 -14.86 38.48 6.96
CA GLN A 992 -14.41 39.87 7.14
C GLN A 992 -14.05 40.60 5.83
N TYR A 993 -13.93 39.87 4.71
CA TYR A 993 -13.49 40.35 3.40
C TYR A 993 -14.56 40.13 2.32
N ALA A 994 -14.42 40.84 1.19
CA ALA A 994 -15.38 40.82 0.08
C ALA A 994 -14.77 40.35 -1.25
N PHE A 995 -13.47 40.57 -1.49
CA PHE A 995 -12.80 40.17 -2.74
C PHE A 995 -11.47 39.48 -2.49
N PHE A 996 -11.25 38.32 -3.13
CA PHE A 996 -9.94 37.71 -3.32
C PHE A 996 -9.38 38.11 -4.69
N ARG A 997 -8.08 38.41 -4.76
CA ARG A 997 -7.36 38.68 -6.02
C ARG A 997 -6.01 37.97 -6.07
N ALA A 998 -5.62 37.54 -7.28
CA ALA A 998 -4.29 37.02 -7.60
C ALA A 998 -3.96 37.16 -9.09
N THR A 999 -2.70 36.93 -9.46
CA THR A 999 -2.25 36.57 -10.81
C THR A 999 -1.69 35.14 -10.75
N VAL A 1000 -2.27 34.21 -11.52
CA VAL A 1000 -1.90 32.79 -11.50
C VAL A 1000 -1.14 32.36 -12.75
N GLY A 1001 -0.27 31.35 -12.60
CA GLY A 1001 0.53 30.81 -13.69
C GLY A 1001 1.60 29.82 -13.20
N ILE A 1002 2.25 29.17 -14.17
CA ILE A 1002 3.39 28.27 -13.95
C ILE A 1002 4.68 29.09 -14.00
N ASP A 1003 5.63 28.79 -13.12
CA ASP A 1003 6.98 29.36 -13.11
C ASP A 1003 7.99 28.27 -13.53
N LEU A 1004 8.95 28.63 -14.39
CA LEU A 1004 10.01 27.72 -14.83
C LEU A 1004 11.24 27.75 -13.90
N GLU A 1005 11.30 28.70 -12.95
CA GLU A 1005 12.39 28.84 -12.00
C GLU A 1005 13.71 29.15 -12.74
N ASP A 1006 14.65 28.20 -12.78
CA ASP A 1006 15.90 28.32 -13.54
C ASP A 1006 15.84 27.69 -14.94
N ASP A 1007 14.81 26.91 -15.26
CA ASP A 1007 14.66 26.32 -16.60
C ASP A 1007 14.32 27.42 -17.63
N LEU A 1008 14.99 27.40 -18.79
CA LEU A 1008 14.70 28.34 -19.90
C LEU A 1008 13.48 27.90 -20.73
N GLU A 1009 13.07 26.64 -20.62
CA GLU A 1009 11.87 26.06 -21.23
C GLU A 1009 11.42 24.80 -20.46
N ALA A 1010 10.22 24.30 -20.77
CA ALA A 1010 9.79 22.99 -20.30
C ALA A 1010 10.44 21.83 -21.08
N THR A 1011 10.73 20.71 -20.41
CA THR A 1011 11.18 19.48 -21.07
C THR A 1011 10.11 18.93 -22.03
N PRO A 1012 10.46 18.10 -23.03
CA PRO A 1012 9.48 17.52 -23.96
C PRO A 1012 8.34 16.74 -23.27
N ALA A 1013 8.62 16.11 -22.12
CA ALA A 1013 7.60 15.45 -21.30
C ALA A 1013 6.66 16.47 -20.63
N ARG A 1014 7.20 17.57 -20.06
CA ARG A 1014 6.41 18.65 -19.46
C ARG A 1014 5.56 19.37 -20.50
N ASP A 1015 6.08 19.77 -21.66
CA ASP A 1015 5.27 20.46 -22.68
C ASP A 1015 4.07 19.61 -23.15
N ARG A 1016 4.30 18.31 -23.36
CA ARG A 1016 3.25 17.34 -23.68
C ARG A 1016 2.23 17.19 -22.54
N GLY A 1017 2.65 16.90 -21.32
CA GLY A 1017 1.77 16.46 -20.23
C GLY A 1017 1.35 17.51 -19.19
N GLU A 1018 2.20 18.47 -18.86
CA GLU A 1018 1.98 19.41 -17.75
C GLU A 1018 0.84 20.39 -18.04
N ARG A 1019 -0.24 20.30 -17.27
CA ARG A 1019 -1.23 21.38 -17.09
C ARG A 1019 -1.48 21.60 -15.61
N VAL A 1020 -1.70 22.85 -15.22
CA VAL A 1020 -2.12 23.25 -13.87
C VAL A 1020 -3.41 24.06 -13.96
N GLN A 1021 -4.39 23.75 -13.11
CA GLN A 1021 -5.63 24.51 -12.96
C GLN A 1021 -5.69 25.14 -11.57
N PHE A 1022 -6.03 26.43 -11.51
CA PHE A 1022 -6.10 27.20 -10.27
C PHE A 1022 -7.57 27.37 -9.87
N VAL A 1023 -7.91 26.91 -8.68
CA VAL A 1023 -9.28 26.78 -8.18
C VAL A 1023 -9.40 27.50 -6.84
N VAL A 1024 -10.48 28.26 -6.65
CA VAL A 1024 -10.75 28.99 -5.41
C VAL A 1024 -12.04 28.47 -4.82
N HIS A 1025 -11.99 28.07 -3.55
CA HIS A 1025 -13.14 27.59 -2.78
C HIS A 1025 -13.42 28.51 -1.60
N GLY A 1026 -14.69 28.81 -1.35
CA GLY A 1026 -15.16 29.49 -0.14
C GLY A 1026 -16.16 28.60 0.59
N ASP A 1027 -15.92 28.33 1.87
CA ASP A 1027 -16.75 27.45 2.71
C ASP A 1027 -17.01 26.09 2.03
N GLY A 1028 -15.96 25.50 1.44
CA GLY A 1028 -15.96 24.27 0.66
C GLY A 1028 -16.48 24.38 -0.79
N LYS A 1029 -17.28 25.41 -1.11
CA LYS A 1029 -17.88 25.59 -2.44
C LYS A 1029 -16.86 26.20 -3.42
N ARG A 1030 -16.72 25.63 -4.61
CA ARG A 1030 -15.90 26.20 -5.69
C ARG A 1030 -16.53 27.52 -6.19
N LEU A 1031 -15.80 28.62 -6.03
CA LEU A 1031 -16.20 29.97 -6.46
C LEU A 1031 -15.58 30.36 -7.80
N TYR A 1032 -14.35 29.90 -8.08
CA TYR A 1032 -13.64 30.16 -9.33
C TYR A 1032 -12.82 28.95 -9.76
N SER A 1033 -12.58 28.82 -11.06
CA SER A 1033 -11.67 27.86 -11.68
C SER A 1033 -11.04 28.50 -12.92
N SER A 1034 -9.73 28.40 -13.09
CA SER A 1034 -9.04 28.86 -14.30
C SER A 1034 -9.20 27.87 -15.45
N GLU A 1035 -8.84 28.29 -16.66
CA GLU A 1035 -8.45 27.34 -17.72
C GLU A 1035 -7.23 26.51 -17.30
N TRP A 1036 -7.02 25.38 -17.97
CA TRP A 1036 -5.83 24.52 -17.78
C TRP A 1036 -4.58 25.18 -18.38
N LEU A 1037 -3.71 25.72 -17.53
CA LEU A 1037 -2.52 26.48 -17.95
C LEU A 1037 -1.32 25.57 -18.23
N LYS A 1038 -0.54 25.92 -19.25
CA LYS A 1038 0.80 25.38 -19.54
C LYS A 1038 1.89 26.34 -19.05
N TRP A 1039 3.13 25.87 -19.02
CA TRP A 1039 4.34 26.67 -18.81
C TRP A 1039 4.46 27.91 -19.73
N ASN A 1040 3.87 27.86 -20.94
CA ASN A 1040 3.85 28.95 -21.93
C ASN A 1040 2.50 29.68 -22.04
N SER A 1041 1.54 29.39 -21.15
CA SER A 1041 0.30 30.17 -21.06
C SER A 1041 0.60 31.57 -20.51
N LYS A 1042 -0.17 32.57 -20.98
CA LYS A 1042 -0.13 33.91 -20.38
C LYS A 1042 -0.64 33.83 -18.93
N PRO A 1043 -0.01 34.52 -17.96
CA PRO A 1043 -0.54 34.63 -16.60
C PRO A 1043 -1.98 35.16 -16.57
N VAL A 1044 -2.82 34.56 -15.73
CA VAL A 1044 -4.26 34.87 -15.65
C VAL A 1044 -4.54 35.71 -14.41
N ALA A 1045 -5.25 36.84 -14.59
CA ALA A 1045 -5.75 37.61 -13.46
C ALA A 1045 -7.02 36.94 -12.88
N VAL A 1046 -7.07 36.84 -11.56
CA VAL A 1046 -8.17 36.24 -10.79
C VAL A 1046 -8.74 37.32 -9.87
N GLU A 1047 -10.03 37.63 -9.99
CA GLU A 1047 -10.83 38.37 -9.00
C GLU A 1047 -12.05 37.50 -8.68
N VAL A 1048 -12.33 37.29 -7.39
CA VAL A 1048 -13.41 36.42 -6.91
C VAL A 1048 -14.15 37.13 -5.78
N ASP A 1049 -15.48 37.18 -5.85
CA ASP A 1049 -16.34 37.60 -4.74
C ASP A 1049 -16.30 36.53 -3.64
N ILE A 1050 -15.95 36.96 -2.43
CA ILE A 1050 -15.84 36.12 -1.23
C ILE A 1050 -16.65 36.72 -0.07
N GLN A 1051 -17.65 37.58 -0.34
CA GLN A 1051 -18.41 38.27 0.70
C GLN A 1051 -19.07 37.28 1.67
N GLY A 1052 -18.64 37.32 2.93
CA GLY A 1052 -19.14 36.46 4.00
C GLY A 1052 -18.50 35.06 4.08
N VAL A 1053 -17.57 34.72 3.18
CA VAL A 1053 -16.80 33.46 3.23
C VAL A 1053 -15.96 33.42 4.51
N ARG A 1054 -16.09 32.35 5.28
CA ARG A 1054 -15.34 32.14 6.53
C ARG A 1054 -14.02 31.45 6.29
N THR A 1055 -13.98 30.51 5.36
CA THR A 1055 -12.80 29.70 5.05
C THR A 1055 -12.51 29.75 3.56
N LEU A 1056 -11.35 30.31 3.18
CA LEU A 1056 -10.88 30.41 1.79
C LEU A 1056 -9.82 29.34 1.54
N LEU A 1057 -10.08 28.44 0.59
CA LEU A 1057 -9.13 27.42 0.13
C LEU A 1057 -8.66 27.75 -1.29
N LEU A 1058 -7.35 27.82 -1.47
CA LEU A 1058 -6.67 27.95 -2.75
C LEU A 1058 -6.11 26.57 -3.15
N GLU A 1059 -6.54 26.06 -4.29
CA GLU A 1059 -6.12 24.76 -4.85
C GLU A 1059 -5.46 24.96 -6.21
N ALA A 1060 -4.23 24.45 -6.37
CA ALA A 1060 -3.58 24.32 -7.66
C ALA A 1060 -3.52 22.82 -8.01
N ASP A 1061 -4.41 22.37 -8.88
CA ASP A 1061 -4.54 20.99 -9.32
C ASP A 1061 -3.76 20.73 -10.63
N CYS A 1062 -3.50 19.46 -10.97
CA CYS A 1062 -2.66 19.09 -12.11
C CYS A 1062 -3.19 17.89 -12.92
N SER A 1063 -3.13 17.99 -14.26
CA SER A 1063 -3.65 16.96 -15.17
C SER A 1063 -2.69 15.78 -15.41
N ALA A 1064 -1.63 15.64 -14.61
CA ALA A 1064 -0.53 14.73 -14.88
C ALA A 1064 0.09 14.19 -13.57
N SER A 1065 0.88 13.12 -13.68
CA SER A 1065 1.60 12.52 -12.55
C SER A 1065 2.40 13.56 -11.76
N ARG A 1066 2.24 13.57 -10.43
CA ARG A 1066 2.74 14.62 -9.51
C ARG A 1066 4.24 14.94 -9.66
N TRP A 1067 5.05 13.97 -10.09
CA TRP A 1067 6.49 14.15 -10.35
C TRP A 1067 6.79 15.07 -11.54
N LEU A 1068 5.93 15.09 -12.57
CA LEU A 1068 6.16 15.79 -13.83
C LEU A 1068 6.02 17.32 -13.70
N VAL A 1069 5.17 17.77 -12.77
CA VAL A 1069 4.71 19.17 -12.68
C VAL A 1069 5.71 20.05 -11.94
N GLY A 1070 6.03 21.20 -12.52
CA GLY A 1070 6.96 22.20 -11.99
C GLY A 1070 6.36 23.16 -10.96
N SER A 1071 6.94 24.36 -10.90
CA SER A 1071 6.54 25.41 -9.96
C SER A 1071 5.31 26.17 -10.47
N ALA A 1072 4.48 26.65 -9.55
CA ALA A 1072 3.30 27.46 -9.82
C ALA A 1072 3.21 28.62 -8.81
N ALA A 1073 2.50 29.68 -9.16
CA ALA A 1073 2.37 30.84 -8.28
C ALA A 1073 0.94 31.39 -8.21
N TRP A 1074 0.55 31.77 -7.00
CA TRP A 1074 -0.50 32.75 -6.74
C TRP A 1074 0.20 34.09 -6.46
N ALA A 1075 0.68 34.75 -7.50
CA ALA A 1075 1.36 36.04 -7.37
C ALA A 1075 0.34 37.15 -7.03
N GLU A 1076 0.74 38.14 -6.25
CA GLU A 1076 -0.12 39.21 -5.73
C GLU A 1076 -1.36 38.72 -4.94
N ALA A 1077 -1.34 37.49 -4.42
CA ALA A 1077 -2.46 36.86 -3.71
C ALA A 1077 -2.86 37.62 -2.44
N ARG A 1078 -4.08 38.19 -2.43
CA ARG A 1078 -4.57 39.02 -1.33
C ARG A 1078 -6.10 39.07 -1.25
N VAL A 1079 -6.60 39.41 -0.07
CA VAL A 1079 -8.03 39.62 0.21
C VAL A 1079 -8.29 41.09 0.58
N SER A 1080 -9.43 41.63 0.18
CA SER A 1080 -9.78 43.04 0.40
C SER A 1080 -11.26 43.26 0.73
N ARG A 1081 -11.53 44.31 1.51
CA ARG A 1081 -12.86 44.67 2.04
C ARG A 1081 -13.65 45.57 1.09
N LYS A 1082 -12.99 46.10 0.05
CA LYS A 1082 -13.51 47.03 -0.95
C LYS A 1082 -13.15 46.54 -2.35
N ARG A 1083 -13.98 46.90 -3.32
CA ARG A 1083 -13.63 46.81 -4.74
C ARG A 1083 -12.59 47.92 -5.05
N PRO A 1084 -11.61 47.72 -5.95
CA PRO A 1084 -10.47 48.62 -6.09
C PRO A 1084 -10.80 49.83 -6.98
#